data_AF-A0A9D8MFT4-F1
#
_entry.id   AF-A0A9D8MFT4-F1
#
_cell.length_a   1.000
_cell.length_b   1.000
_cell.length_c   1.000
_cell.angle_alpha   90.00
_cell.angle_beta   90.00
_cell.angle_gamma   90.00
#
_symmetry.space_group_name_H-M   'P 1'
#
loop_
_entity.id
_entity.type
_entity.pdbx_description
1 polymer ?
#
loop_
_entity_poly.entity_id
_entity_poly.type
_entity_poly.pdbx_seq_one_letter_code
_entity_poly.pdbx_strand_id
1 'polypeptide(L)'
;STLNGGNYFDRDTMFRLELAENAPPVRMSPPKLQNEEMILEAKADGTWEVELISPTGKKEEKKLNAAQGVRFSLNVSKGGMLNSRITTTGGKVLFDRSFRIRPSVMDLLPPADQTVSFDSFGQAQLRFYPGLKRMGINAFFNEAEGYTLAVSCQDTVKRFPVRGNSVRAIFPLPDQPGKYSIRLQLEDKDKNILSSSDVPWERRAWEWENRKLGLADRPVPPFGFLKTEGEKISALTQCYTSGNLGLWSSLLVDGGELLAAPIAITAVQDGNELAFRGDITGYQPAGNVDKVASAQAEAGGIQLKTTAKYECDGMMYMTLELSAEKPATLDQLTLSLPLKEDEVFLMHAVGDLIRGNPTGRIPSGEGVVWDSRSVPCRMIDGKPLLPDGFTPYIWLGGIDRGICFFADSNRGYALDGAKPMIKLVRNNKTVTAEISLIGKKVEIGPNKRVLSFGLQGTPVKPRLPFTLNVSGQNKKRIRGANMLLMWGTAPGLGYNSWWAFDPGIKEKWALFDWFSSVIGSGKIDPEQRKEWRRKLDEHFQKVYSEHTEQIRASSKYVHNQIDLMRAEFDDITKFAPNTDHFIVYSDPRLAYVDSEEYPFFRSEWLGPQQVGYVRAVRVFLEKSLIDRMLYTGYQRLQHGADGIYYDDTFILPTANRETDPEGNVEGPAVVRTGILAMRELVKRTALMSYELKKEPFLMVHHTDAMVIPCFSFANLGLTWEMTFLQKDTQERFSEDYIFAESNGKHAGLTSFVISGIRHWPSVRKNFSLWASELRQKTLSLLAVTLQHQMKTYGRWDIDQDSASAADKAVCNFRADNPQYKFIPYWAKDSRIVTTPGFKACAYMGEKKALIIVSSYNSSEKGEIRLDFEKLGIPPGSGIYDLARREFSTGNTAVLDIPRNLFTILFAGTEDEGKSILTPEESSALRLKASPLPQELAKLPFPENWQANPSFVEKSLVAKKYQVVKDDSSKNWIFTVDNTEGDTAAAMIWTTDYPAFKVTQNDSIVIHYRYQNTVDPVRDIFTFSGKKDGKSAYLFFPREKLWTDGKKAVVENSCGQFSSLRRLYVRVTAKAGTKAEIVLESVEKRHQ
;
A
#
# COMPACT_ATOMS: atom_id res chain seq x y z
N SER A 1 1.87 -11.94 -20.90
CA SER A 1 2.55 -10.85 -20.17
C SER A 1 1.50 -9.93 -19.59
N THR A 2 1.33 -9.99 -18.28
CA THR A 2 0.67 -8.98 -17.47
C THR A 2 1.65 -7.81 -17.30
N LEU A 3 1.44 -6.75 -18.06
CA LEU A 3 2.04 -5.44 -17.78
C LEU A 3 0.87 -4.51 -17.42
N ASN A 4 0.84 -4.13 -16.15
CA ASN A 4 0.09 -2.98 -15.59
C ASN A 4 -1.45 -3.00 -15.71
N GLY A 5 -2.08 -3.89 -14.95
CA GLY A 5 -3.16 -3.53 -14.01
C GLY A 5 -4.48 -2.94 -14.52
N GLY A 6 -4.63 -2.49 -15.75
CA GLY A 6 -5.90 -1.95 -16.25
C GLY A 6 -6.81 -3.04 -16.79
N ASN A 7 -8.04 -3.11 -16.28
CA ASN A 7 -9.15 -3.68 -17.06
C ASN A 7 -9.43 -2.74 -18.25
N TYR A 8 -8.64 -2.89 -19.32
CA TYR A 8 -8.93 -2.31 -20.64
C TYR A 8 -9.18 -3.39 -21.70
N PHE A 9 -9.27 -4.65 -21.28
CA PHE A 9 -9.62 -5.76 -22.14
C PHE A 9 -11.09 -6.09 -21.91
N ASP A 10 -11.89 -5.84 -22.93
CA ASP A 10 -13.16 -6.53 -23.08
C ASP A 10 -12.86 -8.02 -23.21
N ARG A 11 -13.47 -8.86 -22.36
CA ARG A 11 -13.25 -10.31 -22.37
C ARG A 11 -13.69 -10.94 -23.69
N ASP A 12 -14.60 -10.28 -24.41
CA ASP A 12 -15.08 -10.71 -25.73
C ASP A 12 -14.05 -10.45 -26.84
N THR A 13 -12.93 -9.77 -26.53
CA THR A 13 -11.78 -9.54 -27.42
C THR A 13 -10.54 -10.39 -27.08
N MET A 14 -10.64 -11.38 -26.20
CA MET A 14 -9.52 -12.29 -25.94
C MET A 14 -9.35 -13.34 -27.05
N PHE A 15 -8.27 -13.19 -27.82
CA PHE A 15 -7.93 -14.09 -28.93
C PHE A 15 -7.36 -15.44 -28.45
N ARG A 16 -7.78 -16.49 -29.15
CA ARG A 16 -7.29 -17.87 -29.01
C ARG A 16 -5.95 -18.02 -29.73
N LEU A 17 -4.91 -18.44 -29.00
CA LEU A 17 -3.62 -18.80 -29.59
C LEU A 17 -3.62 -20.31 -29.89
N GLU A 18 -3.64 -20.70 -31.16
CA GLU A 18 -3.42 -22.08 -31.59
C GLU A 18 -2.05 -22.19 -32.27
N LEU A 19 -1.08 -22.74 -31.55
CA LEU A 19 0.22 -23.10 -32.12
C LEU A 19 0.11 -24.51 -32.71
N ALA A 20 0.63 -24.70 -33.92
CA ALA A 20 0.88 -26.03 -34.45
C ALA A 20 1.91 -26.75 -33.55
N GLU A 21 1.76 -28.07 -33.35
CA GLU A 21 2.67 -28.89 -32.53
C GLU A 21 4.16 -28.77 -32.90
N ASN A 22 4.48 -28.30 -34.11
CA ASN A 22 5.85 -28.18 -34.65
C ASN A 22 6.18 -26.78 -35.21
N ALA A 23 5.54 -25.70 -34.76
CA ALA A 23 5.84 -24.35 -35.23
C ALA A 23 7.21 -23.84 -34.69
N PRO A 24 8.14 -23.37 -35.56
CA PRO A 24 9.37 -22.69 -35.12
C PRO A 24 9.08 -21.43 -34.29
N PRO A 25 9.98 -21.05 -33.36
CA PRO A 25 9.79 -19.88 -32.51
C PRO A 25 9.87 -18.57 -33.32
N VAL A 26 8.84 -17.72 -33.17
CA VAL A 26 8.84 -16.34 -33.67
C VAL A 26 9.12 -15.40 -32.50
N ARG A 27 10.12 -14.53 -32.63
CA ARG A 27 10.41 -13.45 -31.67
C ARG A 27 9.92 -12.13 -32.21
N MET A 28 9.03 -11.48 -31.47
CA MET A 28 8.60 -10.10 -31.72
C MET A 28 9.21 -9.17 -30.68
N SER A 29 9.78 -8.06 -31.13
CA SER A 29 10.16 -6.95 -30.25
C SER A 29 8.89 -6.24 -29.76
N PRO A 30 8.90 -5.66 -28.54
CA PRO A 30 7.85 -4.74 -28.13
C PRO A 30 7.69 -3.62 -29.17
N PRO A 31 6.45 -3.22 -29.51
CA PRO A 31 6.23 -2.11 -30.43
C PRO A 31 6.89 -0.84 -29.89
N LYS A 32 7.62 -0.12 -30.74
CA LYS A 32 8.25 1.16 -30.42
C LYS A 32 7.55 2.29 -31.16
N LEU A 33 7.22 3.39 -30.49
CA LEU A 33 6.68 4.57 -31.14
C LEU A 33 7.83 5.54 -31.47
N GLN A 34 7.94 6.00 -32.72
CA GLN A 34 8.94 6.97 -33.17
C GLN A 34 8.31 7.88 -34.23
N ASN A 35 8.30 9.20 -34.01
CA ASN A 35 7.74 10.19 -34.96
C ASN A 35 6.31 9.86 -35.45
N GLU A 36 5.39 9.52 -34.55
CA GLU A 36 4.01 9.09 -34.87
C GLU A 36 3.89 7.79 -35.67
N GLU A 37 4.99 7.08 -35.86
CA GLU A 37 5.03 5.77 -36.46
C GLU A 37 5.25 4.68 -35.41
N MET A 38 4.44 3.63 -35.46
CA MET A 38 4.67 2.45 -34.65
C MET A 38 5.53 1.45 -35.41
N ILE A 39 6.61 1.04 -34.77
CA ILE A 39 7.64 0.18 -35.30
C ILE A 39 7.55 -1.19 -34.62
N LEU A 40 7.28 -2.21 -35.43
CA LEU A 40 7.28 -3.61 -35.04
C LEU A 40 8.41 -4.33 -35.76
N GLU A 41 9.24 -5.04 -34.99
CA GLU A 41 10.27 -5.92 -35.52
C GLU A 41 9.93 -7.36 -35.18
N ALA A 42 9.87 -8.20 -36.19
CA ALA A 42 9.69 -9.63 -36.04
C ALA A 42 10.88 -10.38 -36.65
N LYS A 43 11.31 -11.43 -35.97
CA LYS A 43 12.33 -12.40 -36.40
C LYS A 43 11.76 -13.81 -36.22
N ALA A 44 11.95 -14.67 -37.20
CA ALA A 44 11.43 -16.03 -37.15
C ALA A 44 12.41 -16.98 -37.83
N ASP A 45 12.51 -18.21 -37.34
CA ASP A 45 13.29 -19.25 -37.99
C ASP A 45 12.45 -19.87 -39.13
N GLY A 46 12.71 -19.47 -40.38
CA GLY A 46 12.02 -19.94 -41.58
C GLY A 46 11.49 -18.82 -42.48
N THR A 47 10.68 -19.16 -43.49
CA THR A 47 9.97 -18.19 -44.34
C THR A 47 8.50 -18.11 -43.92
N TRP A 48 8.03 -16.90 -43.63
CA TRP A 48 6.72 -16.60 -43.04
C TRP A 48 6.05 -15.45 -43.77
N GLU A 49 4.72 -15.40 -43.75
CA GLU A 49 3.96 -14.24 -44.22
C GLU A 49 3.38 -13.51 -43.02
N VAL A 50 3.56 -12.18 -42.98
CA VAL A 50 3.08 -11.33 -41.91
C VAL A 50 2.20 -10.24 -42.51
N GLU A 51 0.97 -10.15 -42.02
CA GLU A 51 -0.02 -9.14 -42.37
C GLU A 51 -0.23 -8.21 -41.17
N LEU A 52 -0.12 -6.89 -41.40
CA LEU A 52 -0.52 -5.87 -40.46
C LEU A 52 -1.66 -5.03 -41.03
N ILE A 53 -2.67 -4.81 -40.22
CA ILE A 53 -3.85 -4.02 -40.56
C ILE A 53 -3.87 -2.80 -39.66
N SER A 54 -3.68 -1.62 -40.25
CA SER A 54 -3.77 -0.33 -39.58
C SER A 54 -5.18 -0.04 -39.05
N PRO A 55 -5.33 0.90 -38.10
CA PRO A 55 -6.64 1.36 -37.63
C PRO A 55 -7.58 1.88 -38.72
N THR A 56 -7.04 2.35 -39.85
CA THR A 56 -7.81 2.85 -41.00
C THR A 56 -8.12 1.75 -42.03
N GLY A 57 -7.85 0.48 -41.71
CA GLY A 57 -8.08 -0.66 -42.61
C GLY A 57 -7.00 -0.87 -43.68
N LYS A 58 -5.97 -0.03 -43.74
CA LYS A 58 -4.82 -0.20 -44.66
C LYS A 58 -4.01 -1.42 -44.24
N LYS A 59 -3.75 -2.33 -45.18
CA LYS A 59 -3.00 -3.57 -45.00
C LYS A 59 -1.56 -3.43 -45.48
N GLU A 60 -0.61 -3.99 -44.75
CA GLU A 60 0.79 -4.13 -45.16
C GLU A 60 1.21 -5.58 -44.96
N GLU A 61 1.62 -6.24 -46.05
CA GLU A 61 2.03 -7.64 -46.06
C GLU A 61 3.54 -7.74 -46.35
N LYS A 62 4.26 -8.53 -45.54
CA LYS A 62 5.70 -8.77 -45.78
C LYS A 62 6.07 -10.23 -45.53
N LYS A 63 7.06 -10.71 -46.29
CA LYS A 63 7.69 -12.02 -46.09
C LYS A 63 8.86 -11.92 -45.13
N LEU A 64 8.86 -12.75 -44.10
CA LEU A 64 9.86 -12.82 -43.04
C LEU A 64 10.75 -14.03 -43.28
N ASN A 65 12.04 -13.82 -43.51
CA ASN A 65 13.02 -14.89 -43.74
C ASN A 65 13.96 -15.03 -42.54
N ALA A 66 14.44 -16.25 -42.28
CA ALA A 66 15.33 -16.61 -41.17
C ALA A 66 16.54 -15.68 -40.95
N ALA A 67 17.02 -15.00 -42.00
CA ALA A 67 18.20 -14.15 -41.96
C ALA A 67 17.90 -12.64 -41.79
N GLN A 68 16.66 -12.18 -41.95
CA GLN A 68 16.33 -10.74 -41.99
C GLN A 68 15.08 -10.45 -41.13
N GLY A 69 15.28 -9.67 -40.07
CA GLY A 69 14.15 -9.11 -39.33
C GLY A 69 13.38 -8.13 -40.20
N VAL A 70 12.06 -8.15 -40.12
CA VAL A 70 11.21 -7.28 -40.94
C VAL A 70 10.68 -6.14 -40.06
N ARG A 71 10.82 -4.91 -40.58
CA ARG A 71 10.34 -3.67 -39.94
C ARG A 71 9.05 -3.21 -40.59
N PHE A 72 8.07 -2.85 -39.78
CA PHE A 72 6.83 -2.23 -40.21
C PHE A 72 6.74 -0.82 -39.64
N SER A 73 6.26 0.14 -40.42
CA SER A 73 6.04 1.53 -39.99
C SER A 73 4.62 1.94 -40.32
N LEU A 74 3.86 2.31 -39.30
CA LEU A 74 2.44 2.62 -39.43
C LEU A 74 2.17 3.96 -38.77
N ASN A 75 1.57 4.90 -39.51
CA ASN A 75 1.13 6.19 -38.98
C ASN A 75 -0.08 5.96 -38.03
N VAL A 76 0.06 6.32 -36.76
CA VAL A 76 -0.92 6.02 -35.71
C VAL A 76 -1.67 7.24 -35.14
N SER A 77 -1.65 8.36 -35.87
CA SER A 77 -2.18 9.67 -35.42
C SER A 77 -3.65 9.70 -34.97
N LYS A 78 -4.50 8.75 -35.39
CA LYS A 78 -5.96 8.79 -35.13
C LYS A 78 -6.47 7.84 -34.02
N GLY A 79 -5.59 7.06 -33.38
CA GLY A 79 -6.02 5.98 -32.48
C GLY A 79 -6.86 4.90 -33.19
N GLY A 80 -7.17 3.81 -32.49
CA GLY A 80 -7.98 2.71 -33.00
C GLY A 80 -7.34 1.34 -32.77
N MET A 81 -7.72 0.33 -33.55
CA MET A 81 -7.30 -1.05 -33.34
C MET A 81 -6.37 -1.50 -34.46
N LEU A 82 -5.12 -1.82 -34.11
CA LEU A 82 -4.17 -2.49 -35.00
C LEU A 82 -4.37 -3.99 -34.89
N ASN A 83 -4.47 -4.70 -36.01
CA ASN A 83 -4.41 -6.16 -36.00
C ASN A 83 -3.11 -6.64 -36.65
N SER A 84 -2.46 -7.63 -36.04
CA SER A 84 -1.28 -8.30 -36.56
C SER A 84 -1.56 -9.78 -36.70
N ARG A 85 -1.31 -10.33 -37.89
CA ARG A 85 -1.49 -11.75 -38.20
C ARG A 85 -0.21 -12.31 -38.82
N ILE A 86 0.19 -13.49 -38.38
CA ILE A 86 1.31 -14.25 -38.94
C ILE A 86 0.78 -15.59 -39.44
N THR A 87 1.05 -15.87 -40.71
CA THR A 87 0.66 -17.08 -41.41
C THR A 87 1.88 -17.82 -41.97
N THR A 88 1.81 -19.14 -42.01
CA THR A 88 2.74 -19.91 -42.85
C THR A 88 2.48 -19.57 -44.33
N THR A 89 3.47 -19.80 -45.20
CA THR A 89 3.29 -19.74 -46.68
C THR A 89 2.23 -20.71 -47.21
N GLY A 90 1.75 -21.65 -46.38
CA GLY A 90 0.63 -22.55 -46.66
C GLY A 90 -0.70 -22.11 -46.06
N GLY A 91 -0.83 -20.86 -45.60
CA GLY A 91 -2.09 -20.27 -45.13
C GLY A 91 -2.49 -20.59 -43.68
N LYS A 92 -1.65 -21.29 -42.90
CA LYS A 92 -1.95 -21.61 -41.49
C LYS A 92 -1.64 -20.41 -40.60
N VAL A 93 -2.64 -19.89 -39.89
CA VAL A 93 -2.48 -18.82 -38.89
C VAL A 93 -1.76 -19.38 -37.67
N LEU A 94 -0.65 -18.74 -37.27
CA LEU A 94 0.13 -19.13 -36.09
C LEU A 94 0.08 -18.09 -34.96
N PHE A 95 -0.19 -16.83 -35.32
CA PHE A 95 -0.25 -15.72 -34.38
C PHE A 95 -1.25 -14.70 -34.90
N ASP A 96 -2.22 -14.32 -34.08
CA ASP A 96 -3.18 -13.26 -34.37
C ASP A 96 -3.34 -12.41 -33.09
N ARG A 97 -3.07 -11.11 -33.20
CA ARG A 97 -3.14 -10.16 -32.08
C ARG A 97 -3.66 -8.81 -32.50
N SER A 98 -4.54 -8.26 -31.67
CA SER A 98 -4.98 -6.88 -31.76
C SER A 98 -4.30 -5.99 -30.71
N PHE A 99 -3.87 -4.80 -31.11
CA PHE A 99 -3.36 -3.74 -30.26
C PHE A 99 -4.31 -2.54 -30.33
N ARG A 100 -4.81 -2.08 -29.20
CA ARG A 100 -5.58 -0.83 -29.13
C ARG A 100 -4.61 0.34 -28.99
N ILE A 101 -4.51 1.16 -30.02
CA ILE A 101 -3.73 2.39 -30.04
C ILE A 101 -4.63 3.53 -29.55
N ARG A 102 -4.16 4.27 -28.54
CA ARG A 102 -4.81 5.49 -28.09
C ARG A 102 -3.96 6.68 -28.50
N PRO A 103 -4.56 7.82 -28.85
CA PRO A 103 -3.82 9.08 -28.88
C PRO A 103 -3.09 9.27 -27.55
N SER A 104 -1.94 9.94 -27.54
CA SER A 104 -1.26 10.32 -26.29
C SER A 104 -2.20 11.25 -25.50
N VAL A 105 -2.95 10.70 -24.54
CA VAL A 105 -3.86 11.48 -23.69
C VAL A 105 -3.22 11.65 -22.32
N MET A 106 -2.36 12.66 -22.17
CA MET A 106 -2.00 13.15 -20.83
C MET A 106 -3.23 13.64 -20.05
N ASP A 107 -4.37 13.82 -20.72
CA ASP A 107 -5.59 14.38 -20.10
C ASP A 107 -6.40 13.34 -19.30
N LEU A 108 -6.03 12.05 -19.37
CA LEU A 108 -6.61 10.94 -18.60
C LEU A 108 -8.15 11.01 -18.44
N LEU A 109 -8.82 11.47 -19.49
CA LEU A 109 -10.27 11.65 -19.47
C LEU A 109 -10.95 10.28 -19.36
N PRO A 110 -12.11 10.21 -18.67
CA PRO A 110 -12.89 8.99 -18.63
C PRO A 110 -13.37 8.59 -20.04
N PRO A 111 -13.81 7.34 -20.24
CA PRO A 111 -14.58 6.99 -21.42
C PRO A 111 -15.76 7.95 -21.62
N ALA A 112 -16.07 8.27 -22.88
CA ALA A 112 -17.21 9.12 -23.18
C ALA A 112 -18.50 8.43 -22.71
N ASP A 113 -19.43 9.22 -22.16
CA ASP A 113 -20.74 8.74 -21.79
C ASP A 113 -21.62 8.47 -23.00
N GLN A 114 -21.54 9.39 -23.96
CA GLN A 114 -22.21 9.32 -25.25
C GLN A 114 -21.26 9.84 -26.34
N THR A 115 -21.45 9.35 -27.56
CA THR A 115 -20.77 9.88 -28.75
C THR A 115 -21.84 10.32 -29.75
N VAL A 116 -21.69 11.53 -30.26
CA VAL A 116 -22.59 12.17 -31.22
C VAL A 116 -21.87 12.27 -32.55
N SER A 117 -22.51 11.84 -33.64
CA SER A 117 -21.99 12.00 -35.00
C SER A 117 -22.61 13.25 -35.63
N PHE A 118 -21.80 14.06 -36.30
CA PHE A 118 -22.26 15.16 -37.15
C PHE A 118 -22.11 14.73 -38.62
N ASP A 119 -22.79 13.65 -39.00
CA ASP A 119 -22.74 13.09 -40.35
C ASP A 119 -21.29 12.92 -40.87
N SER A 120 -20.96 13.47 -42.03
CA SER A 120 -19.61 13.47 -42.61
C SER A 120 -18.66 14.53 -42.02
N PHE A 121 -19.14 15.41 -41.14
CA PHE A 121 -18.37 16.55 -40.64
C PHE A 121 -17.50 16.21 -39.43
N GLY A 122 -17.88 15.23 -38.60
CA GLY A 122 -17.12 14.89 -37.41
C GLY A 122 -17.92 14.19 -36.32
N GLN A 123 -17.38 14.19 -35.10
CA GLN A 123 -18.03 13.60 -33.92
C GLN A 123 -17.71 14.37 -32.64
N ALA A 124 -18.60 14.30 -31.65
CA ALA A 124 -18.38 14.78 -30.30
C ALA A 124 -18.49 13.66 -29.26
N GLN A 125 -17.54 13.63 -28.34
CA GLN A 125 -17.58 12.81 -27.13
C GLN A 125 -18.10 13.65 -25.97
N LEU A 126 -19.15 13.16 -25.30
CA LEU A 126 -19.80 13.84 -24.18
C LEU A 126 -19.55 13.08 -22.89
N ARG A 127 -19.28 13.80 -21.80
CA ARG A 127 -19.11 13.25 -20.45
C ARG A 127 -19.94 14.05 -19.48
N PHE A 128 -20.77 13.39 -18.68
CA PHE A 128 -21.66 14.02 -17.72
C PHE A 128 -21.04 14.00 -16.33
N TYR A 129 -21.06 15.15 -15.67
CA TYR A 129 -20.59 15.34 -14.31
C TYR A 129 -21.75 15.89 -13.47
N PRO A 130 -22.71 15.03 -13.06
CA PRO A 130 -23.94 15.51 -12.44
C PRO A 130 -23.70 16.24 -11.12
N GLY A 131 -22.74 15.78 -10.30
CA GLY A 131 -22.39 16.41 -9.02
C GLY A 131 -21.70 17.77 -9.21
N LEU A 132 -21.00 17.96 -10.33
CA LEU A 132 -20.39 19.23 -10.74
C LEU A 132 -21.31 20.08 -11.63
N LYS A 133 -22.53 19.60 -11.92
CA LYS A 133 -23.57 20.31 -12.69
C LYS A 133 -23.07 20.75 -14.07
N ARG A 134 -22.33 19.88 -14.75
CA ARG A 134 -21.71 20.21 -16.05
C ARG A 134 -21.50 18.99 -16.94
N MET A 135 -21.30 19.26 -18.22
CA MET A 135 -20.94 18.30 -19.27
C MET A 135 -19.60 18.71 -19.88
N GLY A 136 -18.67 17.77 -19.96
CA GLY A 136 -17.46 17.91 -20.76
C GLY A 136 -17.70 17.52 -22.21
N ILE A 137 -17.10 18.26 -23.13
CA ILE A 137 -17.26 18.09 -24.58
C ILE A 137 -15.87 18.02 -25.20
N ASN A 138 -15.61 16.95 -25.95
CA ASN A 138 -14.42 16.82 -26.79
C ASN A 138 -14.89 16.44 -28.20
N ALA A 139 -14.90 17.41 -29.11
CA ALA A 139 -15.35 17.23 -30.49
C ALA A 139 -14.20 17.35 -31.48
N PHE A 140 -14.26 16.56 -32.55
CA PHE A 140 -13.28 16.51 -33.62
C PHE A 140 -14.00 16.57 -34.97
N PHE A 141 -13.54 17.45 -35.85
CA PHE A 141 -14.15 17.72 -37.15
C PHE A 141 -13.15 17.45 -38.29
N ASN A 142 -13.67 17.05 -39.44
CA ASN A 142 -12.87 16.74 -40.64
C ASN A 142 -12.42 18.02 -41.38
N GLU A 143 -13.30 19.02 -41.42
CA GLU A 143 -13.08 20.38 -41.93
C GLU A 143 -13.53 21.36 -40.84
N ALA A 144 -12.80 22.44 -40.59
CA ALA A 144 -12.94 23.10 -39.29
C ALA A 144 -12.61 24.59 -39.21
N GLU A 145 -12.15 25.22 -40.28
CA GLU A 145 -11.85 26.64 -40.24
C GLU A 145 -13.15 27.45 -40.33
N GLY A 146 -13.51 28.15 -39.24
CA GLY A 146 -14.68 29.03 -39.18
C GLY A 146 -15.98 28.40 -38.68
N TYR A 147 -15.98 27.11 -38.32
CA TYR A 147 -17.16 26.46 -37.71
C TYR A 147 -17.31 26.79 -36.22
N THR A 148 -18.55 26.70 -35.74
CA THR A 148 -18.91 26.89 -34.33
C THR A 148 -19.78 25.72 -33.86
N LEU A 149 -19.43 25.11 -32.72
CA LEU A 149 -20.30 24.15 -32.05
C LEU A 149 -21.22 24.90 -31.09
N ALA A 150 -22.50 25.04 -31.44
CA ALA A 150 -23.53 25.52 -30.54
C ALA A 150 -24.11 24.36 -29.72
N VAL A 151 -24.18 24.54 -28.41
CA VAL A 151 -24.74 23.57 -27.47
C VAL A 151 -25.83 24.25 -26.68
N SER A 152 -27.01 23.64 -26.59
CA SER A 152 -28.14 24.18 -25.85
C SER A 152 -28.85 23.14 -25.01
N CYS A 153 -29.30 23.55 -23.82
CA CYS A 153 -30.18 22.78 -22.95
C CYS A 153 -31.08 23.75 -22.21
N GLN A 154 -32.40 23.57 -22.33
CA GLN A 154 -33.40 24.56 -21.89
C GLN A 154 -33.07 25.96 -22.45
N ASP A 155 -33.03 26.98 -21.60
CA ASP A 155 -32.75 28.37 -21.97
C ASP A 155 -31.24 28.67 -22.10
N THR A 156 -30.37 27.72 -21.75
CA THR A 156 -28.93 27.93 -21.81
C THR A 156 -28.39 27.55 -23.19
N VAL A 157 -27.77 28.50 -23.88
CA VAL A 157 -27.05 28.29 -25.15
C VAL A 157 -25.61 28.77 -25.02
N LYS A 158 -24.65 27.92 -25.38
CA LYS A 158 -23.23 28.30 -25.48
C LYS A 158 -22.70 27.95 -26.87
N ARG A 159 -21.85 28.81 -27.40
CA ARG A 159 -21.20 28.64 -28.71
C ARG A 159 -19.71 28.52 -28.51
N PHE A 160 -19.14 27.44 -29.04
CA PHE A 160 -17.73 27.11 -28.93
C PHE A 160 -17.10 27.16 -30.32
N PRO A 161 -16.26 28.16 -30.62
CA PRO A 161 -15.60 28.23 -31.92
C PRO A 161 -14.66 27.03 -32.07
N VAL A 162 -14.69 26.40 -33.24
CA VAL A 162 -13.79 25.29 -33.56
C VAL A 162 -12.39 25.86 -33.77
N ARG A 163 -11.41 25.36 -33.01
CA ARG A 163 -10.00 25.78 -33.11
C ARG A 163 -9.16 24.66 -33.71
N GLY A 164 -8.47 24.95 -34.81
CA GLY A 164 -7.82 23.91 -35.61
C GLY A 164 -8.88 22.99 -36.20
N ASN A 165 -9.06 21.80 -35.61
CA ASN A 165 -10.09 20.84 -35.98
C ASN A 165 -10.87 20.25 -34.80
N SER A 166 -10.83 20.91 -33.65
CA SER A 166 -11.44 20.38 -32.44
C SER A 166 -12.10 21.45 -31.58
N VAL A 167 -13.02 21.00 -30.73
CA VAL A 167 -13.56 21.78 -29.63
C VAL A 167 -13.35 20.99 -28.36
N ARG A 168 -12.80 21.67 -27.35
CA ARG A 168 -12.79 21.16 -25.98
C ARG A 168 -13.48 22.18 -25.08
N ALA A 169 -14.56 21.77 -24.45
CA ALA A 169 -15.43 22.71 -23.75
C ALA A 169 -16.11 22.08 -22.53
N ILE A 170 -16.59 22.96 -21.65
CA ILE A 170 -17.52 22.62 -20.58
C ILE A 170 -18.84 23.35 -20.81
N PHE A 171 -19.93 22.62 -20.75
CA PHE A 171 -21.29 23.13 -20.81
C PHE A 171 -22.00 22.94 -19.45
N PRO A 172 -22.63 23.98 -18.87
CA PRO A 172 -23.35 23.83 -17.60
C PRO A 172 -24.62 23.00 -17.80
N LEU A 173 -24.96 22.15 -16.83
CA LEU A 173 -26.17 21.31 -16.87
C LEU A 173 -27.19 21.76 -15.82
N PRO A 174 -28.50 21.59 -16.07
CA PRO A 174 -29.54 21.77 -15.07
C PRO A 174 -29.32 20.87 -13.83
N ASP A 175 -29.57 21.41 -12.64
CA ASP A 175 -29.44 20.65 -11.38
C ASP A 175 -30.78 20.04 -10.91
N GLN A 176 -31.90 20.54 -11.42
CA GLN A 176 -33.22 20.05 -11.02
C GLN A 176 -33.47 18.64 -11.56
N PRO A 177 -34.04 17.72 -10.77
CA PRO A 177 -34.40 16.40 -11.26
C PRO A 177 -35.37 16.47 -12.44
N GLY A 178 -35.10 15.70 -13.49
CA GLY A 178 -35.90 15.74 -14.71
C GLY A 178 -35.20 15.12 -15.91
N LYS A 179 -35.95 14.98 -16.99
CA LYS A 179 -35.45 14.56 -18.29
C LYS A 179 -35.22 15.80 -19.16
N TYR A 180 -34.05 15.86 -19.77
CA TYR A 180 -33.58 16.98 -20.57
C TYR A 180 -33.16 16.49 -21.95
N SER A 181 -33.29 17.36 -22.95
CA SER A 181 -32.68 17.19 -24.27
C SER A 181 -31.56 18.20 -24.43
N ILE A 182 -30.36 17.71 -24.72
CA ILE A 182 -29.18 18.53 -24.99
C ILE A 182 -28.99 18.53 -26.50
N ARG A 183 -29.12 19.70 -27.11
CA ARG A 183 -28.96 19.87 -28.54
C ARG A 183 -27.54 20.34 -28.86
N LEU A 184 -26.88 19.66 -29.78
CA LEU A 184 -25.60 20.05 -30.35
C LEU A 184 -25.80 20.38 -31.83
N GLN A 185 -25.36 21.56 -32.25
CA GLN A 185 -25.47 22.08 -33.60
C GLN A 185 -24.11 22.52 -34.10
N LEU A 186 -23.69 22.00 -35.25
CA LEU A 186 -22.53 22.50 -35.96
C LEU A 186 -22.99 23.64 -36.88
N GLU A 187 -22.54 24.85 -36.59
CA GLU A 187 -22.84 26.08 -37.33
C GLU A 187 -21.66 26.44 -38.24
N ASP A 188 -21.92 26.90 -39.46
CA ASP A 188 -20.91 27.55 -40.32
C ASP A 188 -20.62 29.00 -39.89
N LYS A 189 -19.74 29.69 -40.63
CA LYS A 189 -19.38 31.10 -40.36
C LYS A 189 -20.56 32.07 -40.43
N ASP A 190 -21.59 31.73 -41.20
CA ASP A 190 -22.80 32.53 -41.42
C ASP A 190 -23.93 32.09 -40.45
N LYS A 191 -23.62 31.19 -39.49
CA LYS A 191 -24.52 30.58 -38.51
C LYS A 191 -25.61 29.67 -39.10
N ASN A 192 -25.40 29.16 -40.31
CA ASN A 192 -26.27 28.11 -40.84
C ASN A 192 -25.95 26.78 -40.15
N ILE A 193 -26.98 26.04 -39.78
CA ILE A 193 -26.83 24.72 -39.14
C ILE A 193 -26.46 23.71 -40.23
N LEU A 194 -25.24 23.18 -40.16
CA LEU A 194 -24.73 22.14 -41.05
C LEU A 194 -25.19 20.74 -40.62
N SER A 195 -25.21 20.48 -39.31
CA SER A 195 -25.67 19.23 -38.71
C SER A 195 -26.14 19.48 -37.27
N SER A 196 -27.09 18.67 -36.80
CA SER A 196 -27.68 18.80 -35.46
C SER A 196 -27.96 17.43 -34.87
N SER A 197 -27.82 17.32 -33.55
CA SER A 197 -28.14 16.10 -32.81
C SER A 197 -28.72 16.45 -31.45
N ASP A 198 -29.73 15.68 -31.02
CA ASP A 198 -30.36 15.79 -29.71
C ASP A 198 -29.94 14.59 -28.85
N VAL A 199 -29.41 14.88 -27.67
CA VAL A 199 -28.91 13.90 -26.70
C VAL A 199 -29.82 13.89 -25.47
N PRO A 200 -30.52 12.79 -25.18
CA PRO A 200 -31.30 12.68 -23.96
C PRO A 200 -30.37 12.58 -22.75
N TRP A 201 -30.69 13.31 -21.69
CA TRP A 201 -30.00 13.27 -20.41
C TRP A 201 -31.01 13.34 -19.26
N GLU A 202 -30.79 12.57 -18.20
CA GLU A 202 -31.65 12.56 -17.00
C GLU A 202 -30.84 13.05 -15.80
N ARG A 203 -31.39 14.00 -15.04
CA ARG A 203 -30.92 14.35 -13.70
C ARG A 203 -31.80 13.62 -12.68
N ARG A 204 -31.21 12.75 -11.86
CA ARG A 204 -31.87 12.09 -10.73
C ARG A 204 -31.49 12.77 -9.43
N ALA A 205 -32.40 12.87 -8.47
CA ALA A 205 -32.03 13.24 -7.09
C ALA A 205 -31.77 11.97 -6.28
N TRP A 206 -30.64 11.94 -5.60
CA TRP A 206 -30.33 10.86 -4.67
C TRP A 206 -30.50 11.34 -3.23
N GLU A 207 -30.96 10.46 -2.34
CA GLU A 207 -31.18 10.78 -0.93
C GLU A 207 -29.94 11.36 -0.22
N TRP A 208 -28.76 10.88 -0.63
CA TRP A 208 -27.47 11.23 -0.03
C TRP A 208 -26.88 12.54 -0.55
N GLU A 209 -27.36 13.06 -1.68
CA GLU A 209 -26.83 14.29 -2.25
C GLU A 209 -27.08 15.49 -1.33
N ASN A 210 -26.07 16.35 -1.21
CA ASN A 210 -26.15 17.63 -0.48
C ASN A 210 -26.55 17.51 1.01
N ARG A 211 -26.46 16.32 1.60
CA ARG A 211 -26.61 16.12 3.05
C ARG A 211 -25.48 16.83 3.78
N LYS A 212 -25.81 17.49 4.90
CA LYS A 212 -24.85 18.26 5.71
C LYS A 212 -24.10 17.42 6.76
N LEU A 213 -23.91 16.12 6.48
CA LEU A 213 -23.27 15.19 7.42
C LEU A 213 -21.83 15.62 7.71
N GLY A 214 -21.48 15.77 8.99
CA GLY A 214 -20.14 16.16 9.42
C GLY A 214 -19.74 17.58 8.99
N LEU A 215 -20.68 18.50 8.75
CA LEU A 215 -20.40 19.89 8.37
C LEU A 215 -20.63 20.89 9.50
N ALA A 216 -20.89 20.44 10.73
CA ALA A 216 -21.01 21.37 11.86
C ALA A 216 -19.74 22.19 12.05
N ASP A 217 -19.90 23.50 12.21
CA ASP A 217 -18.83 24.45 12.45
C ASP A 217 -18.42 24.43 13.93
N ARG A 218 -17.88 23.28 14.37
CA ARG A 218 -17.45 23.01 15.75
C ARG A 218 -16.23 22.08 15.76
N PRO A 219 -15.35 22.18 16.78
CA PRO A 219 -14.18 21.33 16.85
C PRO A 219 -14.57 19.88 17.19
N VAL A 220 -13.77 18.93 16.73
CA VAL A 220 -13.89 17.50 17.07
C VAL A 220 -12.88 17.19 18.17
N PRO A 221 -13.29 16.65 19.34
CA PRO A 221 -12.34 16.27 20.39
C PRO A 221 -11.23 15.35 19.86
N PRO A 222 -9.98 15.53 20.30
CA PRO A 222 -9.54 16.42 21.39
C PRO A 222 -9.23 17.85 20.94
N PHE A 223 -9.45 18.19 19.66
CA PHE A 223 -9.21 19.55 19.17
C PHE A 223 -10.15 20.55 19.84
N GLY A 224 -9.65 21.77 20.02
CA GLY A 224 -10.40 22.90 20.53
C GLY A 224 -10.40 24.06 19.53
N PHE A 225 -10.94 25.19 19.94
CA PHE A 225 -10.83 26.43 19.16
C PHE A 225 -9.38 26.92 19.12
N LEU A 226 -8.97 27.45 17.97
CA LEU A 226 -7.69 28.13 17.82
C LEU A 226 -7.65 29.39 18.70
N LYS A 227 -6.54 29.58 19.39
CA LYS A 227 -6.29 30.78 20.22
C LYS A 227 -5.33 31.71 19.50
N THR A 228 -5.62 33.01 19.47
CA THR A 228 -4.80 34.02 18.80
C THR A 228 -4.38 35.11 19.77
N GLU A 229 -3.10 35.47 19.78
CA GLU A 229 -2.54 36.55 20.61
C GLU A 229 -1.45 37.28 19.79
N GLY A 230 -1.78 38.47 19.28
CA GLY A 230 -0.90 39.21 18.37
C GLY A 230 -0.58 38.38 17.11
N GLU A 231 0.71 38.10 16.90
CA GLU A 231 1.22 37.27 15.79
C GLU A 231 1.18 35.77 16.09
N LYS A 232 0.78 35.36 17.29
CA LYS A 232 0.73 33.97 17.68
C LYS A 232 -0.63 33.35 17.41
N ILE A 233 -0.62 32.11 16.91
CA ILE A 233 -1.79 31.24 16.84
C ILE A 233 -1.46 29.88 17.43
N SER A 234 -2.30 29.40 18.36
CA SER A 234 -2.10 28.14 19.07
C SER A 234 -3.24 27.16 18.79
N ALA A 235 -2.86 25.93 18.48
CA ALA A 235 -3.73 24.76 18.35
C ALA A 235 -3.55 23.86 19.59
N LEU A 236 -3.83 22.56 19.47
CA LEU A 236 -3.79 21.62 20.60
C LEU A 236 -2.38 21.40 21.16
N THR A 237 -1.42 21.11 20.27
CA THR A 237 -0.02 20.81 20.63
C THR A 237 0.95 21.86 20.09
N GLN A 238 0.54 22.65 19.09
CA GLN A 238 1.38 23.62 18.40
C GLN A 238 1.09 25.06 18.81
N CYS A 239 2.13 25.87 18.85
CA CYS A 239 2.06 27.32 18.89
C CYS A 239 2.93 27.87 17.75
N TYR A 240 2.29 28.60 16.83
CA TYR A 240 2.92 29.22 15.67
C TYR A 240 3.07 30.71 15.93
N THR A 241 4.23 31.27 15.59
CA THR A 241 4.40 32.73 15.52
C THR A 241 4.51 33.13 14.05
N SER A 242 3.61 34.00 13.58
CA SER A 242 3.72 34.58 12.25
C SER A 242 4.95 35.47 12.13
N GLY A 243 5.58 35.45 10.98
CA GLY A 243 6.62 36.37 10.56
C GLY A 243 6.30 36.91 9.17
N ASN A 244 7.34 37.13 8.37
CA ASN A 244 7.22 37.71 7.04
C ASN A 244 6.23 36.92 6.15
N LEU A 245 5.36 37.63 5.46
CA LEU A 245 4.32 37.10 4.56
C LEU A 245 3.32 36.14 5.23
N GLY A 246 3.26 36.11 6.57
CA GLY A 246 2.44 35.15 7.32
C GLY A 246 3.02 33.73 7.38
N LEU A 247 4.28 33.55 6.97
CA LEU A 247 5.05 32.32 7.21
C LEU A 247 5.55 32.29 8.65
N TRP A 248 5.92 31.12 9.17
CA TRP A 248 6.28 31.00 10.58
C TRP A 248 7.69 31.48 10.88
N SER A 249 7.82 32.38 11.85
CA SER A 249 9.10 32.75 12.46
C SER A 249 9.51 31.80 13.59
N SER A 250 8.54 31.09 14.18
CA SER A 250 8.72 30.09 15.24
C SER A 250 7.62 29.01 15.17
N LEU A 251 7.99 27.76 15.45
CA LEU A 251 7.09 26.61 15.59
C LEU A 251 7.44 25.84 16.86
N LEU A 252 6.65 26.09 17.91
CA LEU A 252 6.70 25.28 19.13
C LEU A 252 5.72 24.11 19.00
N VAL A 253 6.20 22.89 19.22
CA VAL A 253 5.36 21.68 19.35
C VAL A 253 5.65 21.04 20.70
N ASP A 254 4.63 20.83 21.53
CA ASP A 254 4.78 20.33 22.91
C ASP A 254 5.88 21.10 23.69
N GLY A 255 5.98 22.41 23.45
CA GLY A 255 6.96 23.31 24.07
C GLY A 255 8.37 23.30 23.47
N GLY A 256 8.68 22.42 22.51
CA GLY A 256 9.97 22.38 21.81
C GLY A 256 9.96 23.17 20.50
N GLU A 257 10.96 24.03 20.28
CA GLU A 257 11.13 24.81 19.05
C GLU A 257 11.78 23.97 17.94
N LEU A 258 11.10 23.83 16.81
CA LEU A 258 11.56 23.07 15.63
C LEU A 258 12.37 23.90 14.64
N LEU A 259 12.06 25.19 14.47
CA LEU A 259 12.72 26.02 13.47
C LEU A 259 14.10 26.46 13.96
N ALA A 260 15.09 26.37 13.08
CA ALA A 260 16.41 26.95 13.30
C ALA A 260 16.45 28.44 12.92
N ALA A 261 15.56 28.86 12.01
CA ALA A 261 15.35 30.23 11.58
C ALA A 261 13.91 30.38 10.99
N PRO A 262 13.42 31.60 10.74
CA PRO A 262 12.12 31.79 10.10
C PRO A 262 11.99 31.09 8.74
N ILE A 263 10.80 30.55 8.46
CA ILE A 263 10.44 30.06 7.13
C ILE A 263 10.40 31.25 6.17
N ALA A 264 11.03 31.10 5.01
CA ALA A 264 11.20 32.19 4.06
C ALA A 264 10.82 31.79 2.64
N ILE A 265 10.36 32.78 1.87
CA ILE A 265 10.26 32.69 0.41
C ILE A 265 11.37 33.57 -0.17
N THR A 266 12.20 32.98 -1.02
CA THR A 266 13.19 33.70 -1.83
C THR A 266 12.77 33.68 -3.30
N ALA A 267 13.00 34.79 -3.99
CA ALA A 267 12.67 34.96 -5.39
C ALA A 267 13.91 35.41 -6.16
N VAL A 268 14.01 35.05 -7.43
CA VAL A 268 15.07 35.51 -8.33
C VAL A 268 14.45 36.10 -9.59
N GLN A 269 14.89 37.29 -9.98
CA GLN A 269 14.51 37.97 -11.22
C GLN A 269 15.76 38.50 -11.90
N ASP A 270 15.92 38.16 -13.18
CA ASP A 270 17.07 38.52 -14.00
C ASP A 270 18.42 38.19 -13.32
N GLY A 271 18.46 37.04 -12.64
CA GLY A 271 19.63 36.57 -11.89
C GLY A 271 19.88 37.22 -10.52
N ASN A 272 19.06 38.21 -10.11
CA ASN A 272 19.18 38.90 -8.83
C ASN A 272 18.12 38.44 -7.82
N GLU A 273 18.48 38.36 -6.54
CA GLU A 273 17.54 38.00 -5.48
C GLU A 273 16.55 39.15 -5.20
N LEU A 274 15.25 38.80 -5.10
CA LEU A 274 14.16 39.68 -4.71
C LEU A 274 13.66 39.32 -3.31
N ALA A 275 13.53 40.32 -2.45
CA ALA A 275 13.02 40.16 -1.09
C ALA A 275 11.61 40.73 -0.97
N PHE A 276 10.60 39.85 -0.93
CA PHE A 276 9.24 40.24 -0.57
C PHE A 276 9.14 40.45 0.94
N ARG A 277 8.69 41.63 1.37
CA ARG A 277 8.45 41.96 2.78
C ARG A 277 7.03 42.45 2.99
N GLY A 278 6.32 41.82 3.91
CA GLY A 278 4.94 42.20 4.24
C GLY A 278 4.47 41.51 5.52
N ASP A 279 3.88 42.30 6.42
CA ASP A 279 3.33 41.79 7.66
C ASP A 279 1.89 41.30 7.46
N ILE A 280 1.42 40.47 8.39
CA ILE A 280 0.03 40.00 8.35
C ILE A 280 -0.94 41.12 8.74
N THR A 281 -2.13 41.08 8.17
CA THR A 281 -3.27 41.94 8.53
C THR A 281 -3.94 41.56 9.86
N GLY A 282 -3.30 40.70 10.66
CA GLY A 282 -3.90 40.03 11.83
C GLY A 282 -4.80 38.84 11.48
N TYR A 283 -5.14 38.05 12.50
CA TYR A 283 -6.00 36.87 12.36
C TYR A 283 -7.48 37.22 12.39
N GLN A 284 -8.22 36.80 11.36
CA GLN A 284 -9.67 36.95 11.24
C GLN A 284 -10.36 35.59 11.39
N PRO A 285 -11.61 35.54 11.91
CA PRO A 285 -12.43 34.33 11.87
C PRO A 285 -12.69 33.86 10.43
N ALA A 286 -12.66 32.54 10.21
CA ALA A 286 -13.03 31.90 8.95
C ALA A 286 -14.10 30.81 9.20
N GLY A 287 -15.27 31.23 9.65
CA GLY A 287 -16.20 30.36 10.39
C GLY A 287 -15.93 30.43 11.89
N ASN A 288 -16.46 29.48 12.65
CA ASN A 288 -16.34 29.45 14.12
C ASN A 288 -15.02 28.81 14.57
N VAL A 289 -14.51 27.83 13.82
CA VAL A 289 -13.34 27.03 14.24
C VAL A 289 -12.03 27.42 13.57
N ASP A 290 -12.08 27.93 12.34
CA ASP A 290 -10.88 28.24 11.55
C ASP A 290 -10.52 29.73 11.67
N LYS A 291 -9.26 30.04 11.33
CA LYS A 291 -8.74 31.42 11.26
C LYS A 291 -8.09 31.68 9.91
N VAL A 292 -8.05 32.92 9.48
CA VAL A 292 -7.35 33.35 8.27
C VAL A 292 -6.50 34.59 8.55
N ALA A 293 -5.31 34.64 7.96
CA ALA A 293 -4.48 35.84 7.93
C ALA A 293 -3.99 36.05 6.49
N SER A 294 -3.81 37.31 6.09
CA SER A 294 -3.28 37.66 4.79
C SER A 294 -2.12 38.64 4.94
N ALA A 295 -1.19 38.62 4.00
CA ALA A 295 -0.14 39.63 3.87
C ALA A 295 -0.02 40.04 2.39
N GLN A 296 0.57 41.21 2.16
CA GLN A 296 0.88 41.70 0.83
C GLN A 296 2.29 42.29 0.81
N ALA A 297 3.00 42.09 -0.30
CA ALA A 297 4.33 42.60 -0.53
C ALA A 297 4.52 42.89 -2.02
N GLU A 298 5.48 43.77 -2.34
CA GLU A 298 5.88 44.08 -3.71
C GLU A 298 7.40 44.08 -3.81
N ALA A 299 7.94 43.47 -4.88
CA ALA A 299 9.36 43.51 -5.23
C ALA A 299 9.53 43.28 -6.73
N GLY A 300 10.46 43.99 -7.38
CA GLY A 300 10.77 43.75 -8.80
C GLY A 300 9.60 43.94 -9.76
N GLY A 301 8.65 44.83 -9.43
CA GLY A 301 7.41 45.05 -10.19
C GLY A 301 6.38 43.92 -10.09
N ILE A 302 6.61 42.93 -9.22
CA ILE A 302 5.70 41.83 -8.94
C ILE A 302 5.05 42.09 -7.59
N GLN A 303 3.72 41.99 -7.55
CA GLN A 303 2.93 41.96 -6.32
C GLN A 303 2.75 40.51 -5.87
N LEU A 304 2.97 40.26 -4.58
CA LEU A 304 2.72 38.99 -3.92
C LEU A 304 1.70 39.19 -2.81
N LYS A 305 0.56 38.51 -2.91
CA LYS A 305 -0.42 38.41 -1.83
C LYS A 305 -0.42 36.99 -1.28
N THR A 306 -0.40 36.86 0.04
CA THR A 306 -0.49 35.59 0.73
C THR A 306 -1.80 35.50 1.51
N THR A 307 -2.35 34.29 1.62
CA THR A 307 -3.50 33.99 2.49
C THR A 307 -3.27 32.66 3.18
N ALA A 308 -3.09 32.70 4.49
CA ALA A 308 -2.88 31.54 5.36
C ALA A 308 -4.18 31.21 6.09
N LYS A 309 -4.81 30.09 5.75
CA LYS A 309 -5.96 29.53 6.46
C LYS A 309 -5.49 28.50 7.48
N TYR A 310 -5.85 28.66 8.74
CA TYR A 310 -5.56 27.72 9.82
C TYR A 310 -6.81 26.95 10.23
N GLU A 311 -6.70 25.63 10.33
CA GLU A 311 -7.74 24.74 10.86
C GLU A 311 -7.45 24.31 12.31
N CYS A 312 -8.48 23.84 13.03
CA CYS A 312 -8.41 23.51 14.46
C CYS A 312 -7.39 22.42 14.86
N ASP A 313 -6.91 21.61 13.91
CA ASP A 313 -5.84 20.62 14.11
C ASP A 313 -4.42 21.19 13.87
N GLY A 314 -4.32 22.51 13.72
CA GLY A 314 -3.07 23.22 13.51
C GLY A 314 -2.55 23.17 12.08
N MET A 315 -3.30 22.66 11.10
CA MET A 315 -2.91 22.73 9.70
C MET A 315 -3.02 24.17 9.19
N MET A 316 -1.98 24.67 8.51
CA MET A 316 -2.02 25.91 7.73
C MET A 316 -2.04 25.58 6.24
N TYR A 317 -3.02 26.12 5.51
CA TYR A 317 -3.06 26.10 4.06
C TYR A 317 -2.80 27.51 3.51
N MET A 318 -1.69 27.67 2.79
CA MET A 318 -1.20 28.92 2.25
C MET A 318 -1.52 29.01 0.75
N THR A 319 -2.14 30.12 0.34
CA THR A 319 -2.31 30.52 -1.06
C THR A 319 -1.41 31.71 -1.37
N LEU A 320 -0.63 31.64 -2.45
CA LEU A 320 0.14 32.74 -3.00
C LEU A 320 -0.50 33.22 -4.31
N GLU A 321 -0.79 34.52 -4.41
CA GLU A 321 -1.22 35.18 -5.65
C GLU A 321 -0.09 36.10 -6.12
N LEU A 322 0.46 35.84 -7.31
CA LEU A 322 1.46 36.67 -7.98
C LEU A 322 0.82 37.42 -9.16
N SER A 323 1.07 38.72 -9.26
CA SER A 323 0.63 39.54 -10.41
C SER A 323 1.60 40.68 -10.65
N ALA A 324 1.62 41.21 -11.87
CA ALA A 324 2.40 42.39 -12.22
C ALA A 324 1.58 43.28 -13.15
N GLU A 325 1.55 44.60 -12.91
CA GLU A 325 0.83 45.54 -13.77
C GLU A 325 1.41 45.54 -15.20
N LYS A 326 2.74 45.46 -15.29
CA LYS A 326 3.48 45.25 -16.53
C LYS A 326 4.08 43.85 -16.48
N PRO A 327 4.05 43.08 -17.59
CA PRO A 327 4.69 41.76 -17.63
C PRO A 327 6.13 41.81 -17.11
N ALA A 328 6.41 41.01 -16.08
CA ALA A 328 7.69 40.90 -15.43
C ALA A 328 8.13 39.43 -15.41
N THR A 329 9.43 39.20 -15.61
CA THR A 329 9.95 37.84 -15.58
C THR A 329 10.29 37.45 -14.14
N LEU A 330 10.00 36.20 -13.77
CA LEU A 330 10.43 35.59 -12.52
C LEU A 330 11.18 34.29 -12.84
N ASP A 331 12.44 34.21 -12.43
CA ASP A 331 13.33 33.08 -12.72
C ASP A 331 13.08 31.92 -11.77
N GLN A 332 12.94 32.23 -10.48
CA GLN A 332 12.80 31.25 -9.41
C GLN A 332 11.96 31.80 -8.26
N LEU A 333 11.22 30.90 -7.59
CA LEU A 333 10.56 31.12 -6.31
C LEU A 333 10.73 29.88 -5.45
N THR A 334 11.35 30.00 -4.28
CA THR A 334 11.68 28.88 -3.41
C THR A 334 11.22 29.13 -1.99
N LEU A 335 10.53 28.16 -1.41
CA LEU A 335 10.16 28.11 0.01
C LEU A 335 11.24 27.35 0.77
N SER A 336 11.76 27.94 1.84
CA SER A 336 12.83 27.35 2.67
C SER A 336 12.35 27.14 4.10
N LEU A 337 12.49 25.91 4.60
CA LEU A 337 12.15 25.52 5.98
C LEU A 337 13.43 25.08 6.70
N PRO A 338 14.12 25.99 7.42
CA PRO A 338 15.32 25.66 8.17
C PRO A 338 14.96 25.04 9.54
N LEU A 339 15.36 23.79 9.75
CA LEU A 339 15.00 22.97 10.91
C LEU A 339 16.23 22.60 11.73
N LYS A 340 16.08 22.50 13.05
CA LYS A 340 17.17 22.06 13.94
C LYS A 340 17.47 20.57 13.71
N GLU A 341 18.73 20.23 13.44
CA GLU A 341 19.12 18.86 13.10
C GLU A 341 18.85 17.85 14.24
N ASP A 342 18.99 18.26 15.50
CA ASP A 342 18.76 17.40 16.66
C ASP A 342 17.27 17.05 16.87
N GLU A 343 16.37 17.88 16.34
CA GLU A 343 14.93 17.63 16.31
C GLU A 343 14.47 16.94 15.02
N VAL A 344 15.26 16.98 13.94
CA VAL A 344 14.88 16.52 12.59
C VAL A 344 15.95 15.65 11.94
N PHE A 345 15.81 14.34 12.10
CA PHE A 345 16.73 13.32 11.56
C PHE A 345 16.02 12.16 10.83
N LEU A 346 14.69 12.18 10.78
CA LEU A 346 13.84 11.24 10.04
C LEU A 346 13.06 11.97 8.94
N MET A 347 12.72 11.24 7.89
CA MET A 347 11.90 11.72 6.77
C MET A 347 10.91 10.66 6.30
N HIS A 348 9.81 11.13 5.71
CA HIS A 348 8.86 10.31 4.97
C HIS A 348 8.30 11.14 3.80
N ALA A 349 8.61 10.75 2.57
CA ALA A 349 8.17 11.44 1.35
C ALA A 349 7.22 10.56 0.53
N VAL A 350 6.11 11.12 0.07
CA VAL A 350 5.07 10.34 -0.64
C VAL A 350 4.76 10.99 -1.98
N GLY A 351 4.83 10.17 -3.04
CA GLY A 351 4.38 10.51 -4.39
C GLY A 351 2.91 10.19 -4.58
N ASP A 352 2.62 9.18 -5.40
CA ASP A 352 1.26 8.68 -5.69
C ASP A 352 1.16 7.14 -5.60
N LEU A 353 2.12 6.53 -4.91
CA LEU A 353 2.15 5.11 -4.59
C LEU A 353 1.84 4.90 -3.11
N ILE A 354 1.13 3.82 -2.82
CA ILE A 354 0.91 3.38 -1.45
C ILE A 354 2.19 2.83 -0.82
N ARG A 355 3.10 2.22 -1.60
CA ARG A 355 4.32 1.57 -1.11
C ARG A 355 5.57 1.98 -1.91
N GLY A 356 6.73 1.78 -1.30
CA GLY A 356 8.05 2.05 -1.89
C GLY A 356 8.49 3.50 -1.67
N ASN A 357 7.88 4.20 -0.72
CA ASN A 357 8.14 5.61 -0.46
C ASN A 357 9.46 5.79 0.32
N PRO A 358 10.26 6.83 0.04
CA PRO A 358 11.45 7.13 0.83
C PRO A 358 11.10 7.43 2.30
N THR A 359 11.47 6.50 3.18
CA THR A 359 11.07 6.50 4.60
C THR A 359 12.25 6.08 5.48
N GLY A 360 12.50 6.83 6.55
CA GLY A 360 13.51 6.50 7.57
C GLY A 360 14.46 7.66 7.85
N ARG A 361 15.72 7.35 8.16
CA ARG A 361 16.73 8.36 8.52
C ARG A 361 17.11 9.23 7.34
N ILE A 362 17.21 10.53 7.56
CA ILE A 362 17.79 11.47 6.60
C ILE A 362 19.26 11.07 6.38
N PRO A 363 19.72 10.90 5.12
CA PRO A 363 21.09 10.50 4.84
C PRO A 363 22.13 11.39 5.54
N SER A 364 23.26 10.81 5.95
CA SER A 364 24.38 11.54 6.54
C SER A 364 25.14 12.36 5.48
N GLY A 365 25.79 13.44 5.90
CA GLY A 365 26.65 14.27 5.04
C GLY A 365 26.32 15.75 5.18
N GLU A 366 27.12 16.61 4.54
CA GLU A 366 26.88 18.05 4.41
C GLU A 366 26.45 18.40 2.98
N GLY A 367 25.81 19.55 2.79
CA GLY A 367 25.24 19.97 1.51
C GLY A 367 23.92 19.25 1.19
N VAL A 368 23.65 18.97 -0.08
CA VAL A 368 22.42 18.26 -0.48
C VAL A 368 22.54 16.79 -0.10
N VAL A 369 21.82 16.38 0.94
CA VAL A 369 21.83 14.99 1.45
C VAL A 369 20.70 14.13 0.88
N TRP A 370 19.64 14.76 0.38
CA TRP A 370 18.51 14.07 -0.26
C TRP A 370 17.77 14.99 -1.25
N ASP A 371 17.15 14.40 -2.27
CA ASP A 371 16.25 15.12 -3.17
C ASP A 371 15.06 14.28 -3.67
N SER A 372 14.01 14.99 -4.13
CA SER A 372 12.71 14.40 -4.45
C SER A 372 12.65 13.56 -5.71
N ARG A 373 13.72 13.48 -6.52
CA ARG A 373 13.74 12.59 -7.70
C ARG A 373 13.76 11.11 -7.31
N SER A 374 14.09 10.81 -6.06
CA SER A 374 14.02 9.47 -5.48
C SER A 374 12.60 9.03 -5.11
N VAL A 375 11.63 9.95 -5.07
CA VAL A 375 10.24 9.63 -4.76
C VAL A 375 9.61 8.93 -5.97
N PRO A 376 9.08 7.71 -5.82
CA PRO A 376 8.50 7.01 -6.93
C PRO A 376 7.18 7.66 -7.35
N CYS A 377 6.91 7.63 -8.64
CA CYS A 377 5.65 8.08 -9.22
C CYS A 377 5.07 7.01 -10.15
N ARG A 378 3.76 6.99 -10.26
CA ARG A 378 3.03 6.14 -11.19
C ARG A 378 3.31 6.56 -12.61
N MET A 379 3.55 5.57 -13.46
CA MET A 379 3.74 5.76 -14.88
C MET A 379 2.47 5.38 -15.64
N ILE A 380 1.94 6.31 -16.44
CA ILE A 380 0.85 6.07 -17.38
C ILE A 380 1.35 6.38 -18.78
N ASP A 381 1.27 5.40 -19.68
CA ASP A 381 1.78 5.50 -21.05
C ASP A 381 3.24 5.99 -21.13
N GLY A 382 4.08 5.53 -20.18
CA GLY A 382 5.49 5.89 -20.10
C GLY A 382 5.78 7.28 -19.54
N LYS A 383 4.77 8.02 -19.08
CA LYS A 383 4.91 9.35 -18.47
C LYS A 383 4.50 9.33 -16.98
N PRO A 384 5.15 10.11 -16.11
CA PRO A 384 4.70 10.28 -14.73
C PRO A 384 3.28 10.87 -14.65
N LEU A 385 2.43 10.32 -13.79
CA LEU A 385 1.12 10.91 -13.47
C LEU A 385 1.27 12.23 -12.71
N LEU A 386 2.32 12.35 -11.90
CA LEU A 386 2.77 13.61 -11.30
C LEU A 386 3.84 14.23 -12.22
N PRO A 387 3.48 15.20 -13.10
CA PRO A 387 4.39 15.72 -14.12
C PRO A 387 5.46 16.64 -13.53
N ASP A 388 6.50 16.92 -14.32
CA ASP A 388 7.53 17.93 -14.05
C ASP A 388 8.26 17.79 -12.70
N GLY A 389 8.33 16.58 -12.14
CA GLY A 389 8.99 16.33 -10.84
C GLY A 389 8.16 16.77 -9.62
N PHE A 390 6.87 17.07 -9.81
CA PHE A 390 5.98 17.50 -8.75
C PHE A 390 5.88 16.43 -7.64
N THR A 391 6.30 16.80 -6.43
CA THR A 391 6.33 15.93 -5.25
C THR A 391 5.40 16.50 -4.19
N PRO A 392 4.24 15.86 -3.93
CA PRO A 392 3.14 16.49 -3.22
C PRO A 392 3.25 16.43 -1.70
N TYR A 393 4.15 15.62 -1.13
CA TYR A 393 4.23 15.44 0.32
C TYR A 393 5.63 15.08 0.80
N ILE A 394 6.06 15.73 1.89
CA ILE A 394 7.19 15.30 2.71
C ILE A 394 6.92 15.63 4.18
N TRP A 395 7.22 14.69 5.07
CA TRP A 395 7.33 14.91 6.51
C TRP A 395 8.79 14.81 6.94
N LEU A 396 9.20 15.68 7.86
CA LEU A 396 10.53 15.76 8.44
C LEU A 396 10.38 15.89 9.95
N GLY A 397 11.10 15.07 10.72
CA GLY A 397 11.02 15.13 12.17
C GLY A 397 11.98 14.20 12.89
N GLY A 398 11.79 14.09 14.19
CA GLY A 398 12.40 13.11 15.06
C GLY A 398 11.35 12.13 15.57
N ILE A 399 11.61 11.53 16.73
CA ILE A 399 10.65 10.60 17.35
C ILE A 399 9.47 11.34 17.99
N ASP A 400 9.72 12.56 18.50
CA ASP A 400 8.74 13.28 19.31
C ASP A 400 8.04 14.41 18.57
N ARG A 401 8.70 15.03 17.59
CA ARG A 401 8.24 16.25 16.93
C ARG A 401 8.61 16.25 15.45
N GLY A 402 7.89 17.03 14.64
CA GLY A 402 8.18 17.19 13.22
C GLY A 402 7.28 18.20 12.53
N ILE A 403 7.43 18.30 11.22
CA ILE A 403 6.67 19.19 10.33
C ILE A 403 6.46 18.48 9.00
N CYS A 404 5.29 18.65 8.38
CA CYS A 404 5.07 18.24 7.00
C CYS A 404 4.81 19.44 6.09
N PHE A 405 5.24 19.28 4.84
CA PHE A 405 4.82 20.07 3.70
C PHE A 405 3.92 19.23 2.80
N PHE A 406 2.88 19.83 2.23
CA PHE A 406 2.08 19.19 1.21
C PHE A 406 1.52 20.16 0.16
N ALA A 407 1.17 19.65 -1.01
CA ALA A 407 0.50 20.42 -2.07
C ALA A 407 -0.64 19.60 -2.69
N ASP A 408 -1.86 20.15 -2.67
CA ASP A 408 -3.03 19.44 -3.19
C ASP A 408 -3.10 19.45 -4.73
N SER A 409 -2.42 20.39 -5.39
CA SER A 409 -2.32 20.45 -6.84
C SER A 409 -1.03 21.09 -7.31
N ASN A 410 -0.65 20.83 -8.56
CA ASN A 410 0.45 21.53 -9.23
C ASN A 410 0.03 22.86 -9.87
N ARG A 411 -1.17 23.38 -9.58
CA ARG A 411 -1.65 24.65 -10.15
C ARG A 411 -0.72 25.81 -9.79
N GLY A 412 -0.35 26.60 -10.80
CA GLY A 412 0.54 27.75 -10.63
C GLY A 412 2.01 27.39 -10.42
N TYR A 413 2.36 26.13 -10.15
CA TYR A 413 3.75 25.70 -10.10
C TYR A 413 4.37 25.80 -11.50
N ALA A 414 5.67 26.05 -11.55
CA ALA A 414 6.45 26.03 -12.79
C ALA A 414 7.74 25.25 -12.55
N LEU A 415 7.67 23.94 -12.68
CA LEU A 415 8.79 23.05 -12.38
C LEU A 415 9.53 22.61 -13.64
N ASP A 416 10.78 22.20 -13.45
CA ASP A 416 11.65 21.56 -14.43
C ASP A 416 11.87 20.12 -14.00
N GLY A 417 11.31 19.15 -14.73
CA GLY A 417 11.38 17.73 -14.39
C GLY A 417 12.79 17.14 -14.34
N ALA A 418 13.81 17.86 -14.86
CA ALA A 418 15.21 17.47 -14.71
C ALA A 418 15.80 17.83 -13.33
N LYS A 419 15.15 18.75 -12.60
CA LYS A 419 15.58 19.26 -11.29
C LYS A 419 14.65 18.76 -10.19
N PRO A 420 15.15 18.53 -8.98
CA PRO A 420 14.28 18.18 -7.85
C PRO A 420 13.40 19.36 -7.45
N MET A 421 12.13 19.08 -7.13
CA MET A 421 11.25 20.04 -6.48
C MET A 421 11.68 20.29 -5.03
N ILE A 422 12.02 19.22 -4.30
CA ILE A 422 12.41 19.30 -2.89
C ILE A 422 13.85 18.82 -2.73
N LYS A 423 14.67 19.59 -2.01
CA LYS A 423 16.01 19.20 -1.56
C LYS A 423 16.09 19.31 -0.05
N LEU A 424 16.78 18.37 0.59
CA LEU A 424 17.21 18.51 1.97
C LEU A 424 18.68 18.88 1.98
N VAL A 425 18.98 20.06 2.52
CA VAL A 425 20.33 20.61 2.60
C VAL A 425 20.75 20.64 4.06
N ARG A 426 21.84 19.97 4.41
CA ARG A 426 22.42 20.02 5.75
C ARG A 426 23.61 20.96 5.77
N ASN A 427 23.58 21.94 6.66
CA ASN A 427 24.71 22.83 6.95
C ASN A 427 24.65 23.26 8.42
N ASN A 428 25.78 23.27 9.13
CA ASN A 428 25.89 23.90 10.46
C ASN A 428 24.79 23.48 11.46
N LYS A 429 24.53 22.17 11.62
CA LYS A 429 23.47 21.62 12.50
C LYS A 429 22.04 22.05 12.15
N THR A 430 21.83 22.50 10.93
CA THR A 430 20.52 22.83 10.37
C THR A 430 20.25 21.91 9.18
N VAL A 431 19.03 21.38 9.11
CA VAL A 431 18.50 20.70 7.93
C VAL A 431 17.46 21.61 7.31
N THR A 432 17.73 22.15 6.13
CA THR A 432 16.81 23.01 5.39
C THR A 432 16.10 22.21 4.31
N ALA A 433 14.77 22.20 4.34
CA ALA A 433 13.98 21.77 3.19
C ALA A 433 13.80 22.93 2.22
N GLU A 434 14.40 22.85 1.05
CA GLU A 434 14.23 23.82 -0.04
C GLU A 434 13.21 23.27 -1.04
N ILE A 435 12.11 24.00 -1.21
CA ILE A 435 10.96 23.60 -2.01
C ILE A 435 10.77 24.60 -3.14
N SER A 436 11.04 24.15 -4.37
CA SER A 436 10.85 24.94 -5.58
C SER A 436 9.37 25.06 -5.90
N LEU A 437 8.87 26.30 -5.93
CA LEU A 437 7.50 26.63 -6.36
C LEU A 437 7.52 27.05 -7.85
N ILE A 438 8.54 27.81 -8.23
CA ILE A 438 8.90 28.18 -9.60
C ILE A 438 10.39 27.83 -9.75
N GLY A 439 10.69 26.82 -10.55
CA GLY A 439 12.04 26.36 -10.89
C GLY A 439 12.41 26.53 -12.37
N LYS A 440 11.46 27.00 -13.18
CA LYS A 440 11.69 27.49 -14.55
C LYS A 440 11.20 28.93 -14.69
N LYS A 441 11.92 29.71 -15.49
CA LYS A 441 11.57 31.10 -15.82
C LYS A 441 10.12 31.19 -16.31
N VAL A 442 9.35 32.10 -15.74
CA VAL A 442 7.96 32.39 -16.11
C VAL A 442 7.72 33.89 -16.22
N GLU A 443 6.80 34.27 -17.09
CA GLU A 443 6.27 35.63 -17.14
C GLU A 443 5.10 35.75 -16.15
N ILE A 444 5.14 36.80 -15.34
CA ILE A 444 4.06 37.23 -14.45
C ILE A 444 3.44 38.47 -15.09
N GLY A 445 2.18 38.37 -15.50
CA GLY A 445 1.42 39.47 -16.09
C GLY A 445 0.31 39.98 -15.18
N PRO A 446 -0.64 40.76 -15.72
CA PRO A 446 -1.78 41.27 -14.95
C PRO A 446 -2.76 40.15 -14.53
N ASN A 447 -2.74 39.02 -15.24
CA ASN A 447 -3.47 37.83 -14.85
C ASN A 447 -2.77 37.15 -13.66
N LYS A 448 -3.50 36.99 -12.56
CA LYS A 448 -2.97 36.39 -11.33
C LYS A 448 -2.51 34.96 -11.56
N ARG A 449 -1.26 34.67 -11.18
CA ARG A 449 -0.74 33.32 -11.03
C ARG A 449 -0.96 32.87 -9.58
N VAL A 450 -1.78 31.84 -9.38
CA VAL A 450 -2.14 31.34 -8.05
C VAL A 450 -1.53 29.96 -7.83
N LEU A 451 -0.84 29.78 -6.72
CA LEU A 451 -0.35 28.48 -6.25
C LEU A 451 -0.62 28.30 -4.77
N SER A 452 -0.66 27.06 -4.30
CA SER A 452 -0.92 26.76 -2.89
C SER A 452 -0.12 25.58 -2.36
N PHE A 453 0.09 25.58 -1.05
CA PHE A 453 0.70 24.50 -0.27
C PHE A 453 0.18 24.53 1.17
N GLY A 454 0.39 23.46 1.92
CA GLY A 454 0.10 23.42 3.34
C GLY A 454 1.30 23.00 4.18
N LEU A 455 1.30 23.45 5.43
CA LEU A 455 2.26 23.10 6.47
C LEU A 455 1.51 22.65 7.72
N GLN A 456 2.05 21.67 8.45
CA GLN A 456 1.48 21.24 9.73
C GLN A 456 2.57 20.71 10.67
N GLY A 457 2.61 21.23 11.90
CA GLY A 457 3.48 20.71 12.96
C GLY A 457 2.92 19.42 13.57
N THR A 458 3.79 18.49 13.96
CA THR A 458 3.42 17.16 14.47
C THR A 458 4.12 16.87 15.80
N PRO A 459 3.49 16.20 16.77
CA PRO A 459 2.22 15.49 16.68
C PRO A 459 1.01 16.43 16.61
N VAL A 460 -0.01 16.06 15.83
CA VAL A 460 -1.23 16.89 15.69
C VAL A 460 -2.16 16.79 16.89
N LYS A 461 -2.17 15.63 17.55
CA LYS A 461 -2.89 15.33 18.79
C LYS A 461 -2.22 14.15 19.50
N PRO A 462 -2.41 13.99 20.83
CA PRO A 462 -2.03 12.75 21.49
C PRO A 462 -2.90 11.58 21.02
N ARG A 463 -2.40 10.34 21.20
CA ARG A 463 -3.26 9.15 21.08
C ARG A 463 -4.35 9.22 22.13
N LEU A 464 -5.58 8.91 21.73
CA LEU A 464 -6.72 8.96 22.66
C LEU A 464 -6.70 7.74 23.60
N PRO A 465 -6.92 7.92 24.92
CA PRO A 465 -6.84 6.82 25.88
C PRO A 465 -7.69 5.60 25.52
N PHE A 466 -8.92 5.80 25.01
CA PHE A 466 -9.80 4.69 24.63
C PHE A 466 -9.19 3.81 23.53
N THR A 467 -8.37 4.36 22.64
CA THR A 467 -7.73 3.61 21.54
C THR A 467 -6.59 2.70 22.03
N LEU A 468 -5.96 3.03 23.16
CA LEU A 468 -4.85 2.25 23.73
C LEU A 468 -5.33 0.93 24.34
N ASN A 469 -6.59 0.87 24.78
CA ASN A 469 -7.23 -0.34 25.29
C ASN A 469 -7.87 -1.21 24.21
N VAL A 470 -7.69 -0.89 22.92
CA VAL A 470 -8.26 -1.68 21.83
C VAL A 470 -7.27 -2.78 21.43
N SER A 471 -7.78 -3.98 21.21
CA SER A 471 -7.06 -5.12 20.64
C SER A 471 -7.62 -5.46 19.25
N GLY A 472 -6.82 -6.15 18.44
CA GLY A 472 -7.29 -6.74 17.19
C GLY A 472 -8.34 -7.85 17.42
N GLN A 473 -8.66 -8.61 16.38
CA GLN A 473 -9.65 -9.68 16.52
C GLN A 473 -9.05 -10.84 17.34
N ASN A 474 -9.76 -11.21 18.41
CA ASN A 474 -9.34 -12.23 19.35
C ASN A 474 -10.39 -13.34 19.47
N LYS A 475 -9.93 -14.60 19.58
CA LYS A 475 -10.83 -15.76 19.82
C LYS A 475 -11.45 -15.76 21.22
N LYS A 476 -10.70 -15.25 22.22
CA LYS A 476 -11.15 -15.14 23.62
C LYS A 476 -11.53 -13.69 23.89
N ARG A 477 -12.65 -13.46 24.58
CA ARG A 477 -13.09 -12.10 24.94
C ARG A 477 -12.04 -11.41 25.84
N ILE A 478 -11.57 -10.22 25.46
CA ILE A 478 -10.83 -9.28 26.31
C ILE A 478 -11.80 -8.14 26.58
N ARG A 479 -12.35 -8.09 27.79
CA ARG A 479 -13.50 -7.23 28.11
C ARG A 479 -13.17 -5.75 27.89
N GLY A 480 -13.95 -5.10 27.03
CA GLY A 480 -13.83 -3.67 26.73
C GLY A 480 -12.72 -3.32 25.74
N ALA A 481 -12.12 -4.32 25.08
CA ALA A 481 -10.94 -4.15 24.24
C ALA A 481 -11.11 -4.75 22.84
N ASN A 482 -11.95 -5.79 22.70
CA ASN A 482 -11.99 -6.58 21.48
C ASN A 482 -12.70 -5.86 20.34
N MET A 483 -11.94 -5.49 19.31
CA MET A 483 -12.48 -4.92 18.10
C MET A 483 -12.59 -5.98 17.00
N LEU A 484 -13.77 -6.07 16.40
CA LEU A 484 -14.02 -6.83 15.19
C LEU A 484 -14.02 -5.89 14.00
N LEU A 485 -12.98 -5.96 13.17
CA LEU A 485 -13.09 -5.36 11.84
C LEU A 485 -13.93 -6.27 10.94
N MET A 486 -15.10 -5.77 10.55
CA MET A 486 -15.90 -6.38 9.52
C MET A 486 -15.26 -6.06 8.17
N TRP A 487 -14.44 -7.00 7.71
CA TRP A 487 -13.68 -6.92 6.47
C TRP A 487 -14.52 -6.47 5.27
N GLY A 488 -13.87 -5.72 4.39
CA GLY A 488 -14.10 -5.67 2.95
C GLY A 488 -15.52 -5.79 2.46
N THR A 489 -16.52 -5.05 2.99
CA THR A 489 -17.93 -5.20 2.56
C THR A 489 -18.26 -6.69 2.36
N ALA A 490 -17.97 -7.49 3.40
CA ALA A 490 -17.94 -8.94 3.29
C ALA A 490 -19.24 -9.44 2.66
N PRO A 491 -19.19 -10.34 1.65
CA PRO A 491 -20.36 -11.06 1.23
C PRO A 491 -21.19 -11.62 2.42
N GLY A 492 -20.54 -12.01 3.51
CA GLY A 492 -21.22 -12.41 4.76
C GLY A 492 -22.14 -11.34 5.39
N LEU A 493 -22.01 -10.07 5.04
CA LEU A 493 -22.90 -8.96 5.44
C LEU A 493 -23.94 -8.59 4.37
N GLY A 494 -24.06 -9.39 3.30
CA GLY A 494 -25.04 -9.18 2.23
C GLY A 494 -24.63 -8.14 1.18
N TYR A 495 -23.34 -7.82 1.09
CA TYR A 495 -22.81 -6.95 0.02
C TYR A 495 -22.62 -7.71 -1.28
N ASN A 496 -22.98 -7.09 -2.40
CA ASN A 496 -22.86 -7.72 -3.73
C ASN A 496 -21.40 -7.90 -4.17
N SER A 497 -20.50 -7.11 -3.60
CA SER A 497 -19.07 -7.11 -3.91
C SER A 497 -18.29 -6.45 -2.77
N TRP A 498 -17.00 -6.74 -2.74
CA TRP A 498 -15.96 -6.19 -1.85
C TRP A 498 -15.77 -4.66 -1.94
N TRP A 499 -16.39 -4.06 -2.96
CA TRP A 499 -16.21 -2.65 -3.32
C TRP A 499 -17.54 -1.89 -3.31
N ALA A 500 -18.62 -2.52 -2.81
CA ALA A 500 -19.95 -1.93 -2.81
C ALA A 500 -20.12 -1.02 -1.59
N PHE A 501 -20.70 0.17 -1.79
CA PHE A 501 -20.91 1.10 -0.68
C PHE A 501 -21.92 0.56 0.34
N ASP A 502 -23.01 -0.05 -0.11
CA ASP A 502 -24.04 -0.62 0.76
C ASP A 502 -24.19 -2.14 0.58
N PRO A 503 -24.69 -2.84 1.60
CA PRO A 503 -25.17 -4.21 1.41
C PRO A 503 -26.30 -4.22 0.38
N GLY A 504 -26.28 -5.20 -0.51
CA GLY A 504 -27.29 -5.37 -1.55
C GLY A 504 -28.52 -6.15 -1.08
N ILE A 505 -28.44 -6.85 0.06
CA ILE A 505 -29.57 -7.56 0.64
C ILE A 505 -30.68 -6.57 1.06
N LYS A 506 -31.94 -6.93 0.79
CA LYS A 506 -33.11 -6.06 1.07
C LYS A 506 -33.21 -5.62 2.53
N GLU A 507 -32.93 -6.52 3.46
CA GLU A 507 -33.03 -6.30 4.92
C GLU A 507 -31.69 -5.87 5.55
N LYS A 508 -30.85 -5.17 4.79
CA LYS A 508 -29.48 -4.80 5.17
C LYS A 508 -29.34 -4.20 6.57
N TRP A 509 -30.22 -3.29 6.94
CA TRP A 509 -30.13 -2.61 8.23
C TRP A 509 -30.59 -3.51 9.39
N ALA A 510 -31.58 -4.38 9.16
CA ALA A 510 -31.98 -5.37 10.15
C ALA A 510 -30.87 -6.42 10.40
N LEU A 511 -30.05 -6.74 9.40
CA LEU A 511 -28.87 -7.59 9.58
C LEU A 511 -27.81 -6.90 10.46
N PHE A 512 -27.60 -5.60 10.28
CA PHE A 512 -26.71 -4.80 11.13
C PHE A 512 -27.23 -4.71 12.57
N ASP A 513 -28.52 -4.42 12.75
CA ASP A 513 -29.16 -4.38 14.06
C ASP A 513 -29.06 -5.75 14.77
N TRP A 514 -29.20 -6.85 14.02
CA TRP A 514 -28.99 -8.19 14.54
C TRP A 514 -27.55 -8.42 15.02
N PHE A 515 -26.54 -8.05 14.22
CA PHE A 515 -25.13 -8.15 14.67
C PHE A 515 -24.86 -7.31 15.91
N SER A 516 -25.38 -6.08 15.94
CA SER A 516 -25.31 -5.20 17.11
C SER A 516 -25.92 -5.88 18.36
N SER A 517 -27.07 -6.56 18.21
CA SER A 517 -27.71 -7.30 19.29
C SER A 517 -26.88 -8.51 19.77
N VAL A 518 -26.20 -9.22 18.85
CA VAL A 518 -25.31 -10.35 19.18
C VAL A 518 -24.09 -9.86 19.96
N ILE A 519 -23.49 -8.76 19.53
CA ILE A 519 -22.34 -8.13 20.21
C ILE A 519 -22.75 -7.64 21.60
N GLY A 520 -23.87 -6.90 21.71
CA GLY A 520 -24.37 -6.37 22.97
C GLY A 520 -24.77 -7.46 23.97
N SER A 521 -25.37 -8.56 23.51
CA SER A 521 -25.79 -9.66 24.38
C SER A 521 -24.69 -10.70 24.64
N GLY A 522 -23.66 -10.77 23.79
CA GLY A 522 -22.67 -11.85 23.78
C GLY A 522 -23.27 -13.23 23.48
N LYS A 523 -24.47 -13.29 22.90
CA LYS A 523 -25.21 -14.52 22.63
C LYS A 523 -25.71 -14.52 21.19
N ILE A 524 -25.73 -15.69 20.58
CA ILE A 524 -26.27 -15.89 19.24
C ILE A 524 -27.42 -16.88 19.29
N ASP A 525 -28.58 -16.46 18.77
CA ASP A 525 -29.72 -17.35 18.56
C ASP A 525 -29.44 -18.23 17.33
N PRO A 526 -29.36 -19.57 17.48
CA PRO A 526 -29.10 -20.48 16.38
C PRO A 526 -30.13 -20.41 15.25
N GLU A 527 -31.41 -20.17 15.55
CA GLU A 527 -32.47 -20.12 14.54
C GLU A 527 -32.41 -18.82 13.75
N GLN A 528 -32.18 -17.68 14.42
CA GLN A 528 -31.94 -16.41 13.71
C GLN A 528 -30.68 -16.45 12.85
N ARG A 529 -29.59 -17.06 13.35
CA ARG A 529 -28.36 -17.25 12.57
C ARG A 529 -28.62 -18.08 11.32
N LYS A 530 -29.38 -19.18 11.44
CA LYS A 530 -29.76 -20.05 10.33
C LYS A 530 -30.64 -19.32 9.31
N GLU A 531 -31.57 -18.51 9.78
CA GLU A 531 -32.45 -17.72 8.93
C GLU A 531 -31.67 -16.63 8.16
N TRP A 532 -30.76 -15.90 8.81
CA TRP A 532 -29.89 -14.96 8.13
C TRP A 532 -29.00 -15.62 7.09
N ARG A 533 -28.46 -16.79 7.42
CA ARG A 533 -27.67 -17.59 6.47
C ARG A 533 -28.50 -17.98 5.23
N ARG A 534 -29.76 -18.39 5.41
CA ARG A 534 -30.69 -18.71 4.31
C ARG A 534 -30.94 -17.48 3.43
N LYS A 535 -31.29 -16.34 4.03
CA LYS A 535 -31.53 -15.08 3.30
C LYS A 535 -30.32 -14.61 2.49
N LEU A 536 -29.11 -14.74 3.07
CA LEU A 536 -27.86 -14.41 2.38
C LEU A 536 -27.62 -15.37 1.21
N ASP A 537 -27.75 -16.69 1.42
CA ASP A 537 -27.61 -17.68 0.35
C ASP A 537 -28.57 -17.39 -0.82
N GLU A 538 -29.84 -17.07 -0.55
CA GLU A 538 -30.83 -16.69 -1.57
C GLU A 538 -30.46 -15.40 -2.30
N HIS A 539 -30.01 -14.38 -1.57
CA HIS A 539 -29.53 -13.13 -2.13
C HIS A 539 -28.37 -13.35 -3.10
N PHE A 540 -27.34 -14.09 -2.70
CA PHE A 540 -26.17 -14.34 -3.56
C PHE A 540 -26.47 -15.26 -4.73
N GLN A 541 -27.33 -16.27 -4.55
CA GLN A 541 -27.80 -17.09 -5.67
C GLN A 541 -28.50 -16.21 -6.71
N LYS A 542 -29.39 -15.31 -6.28
CA LYS A 542 -30.05 -14.36 -7.17
C LYS A 542 -29.04 -13.45 -7.88
N VAL A 543 -28.20 -12.73 -7.12
CA VAL A 543 -27.19 -11.80 -7.66
C VAL A 543 -26.30 -12.51 -8.66
N TYR A 544 -25.78 -13.71 -8.40
CA TYR A 544 -24.88 -14.38 -9.35
C TYR A 544 -25.60 -15.13 -10.48
N SER A 545 -26.91 -15.37 -10.39
CA SER A 545 -27.71 -15.98 -11.46
C SER A 545 -28.21 -14.97 -12.51
N GLU A 546 -28.47 -13.73 -12.11
CA GLU A 546 -29.03 -12.67 -12.98
C GLU A 546 -27.98 -11.97 -13.86
N HIS A 547 -26.69 -12.13 -13.55
CA HIS A 547 -25.60 -11.50 -14.31
C HIS A 547 -25.10 -12.42 -15.42
N THR A 548 -25.23 -11.91 -16.65
CA THR A 548 -25.28 -12.57 -17.97
C THR A 548 -24.01 -13.33 -18.41
N GLU A 549 -24.23 -14.28 -19.34
CA GLU A 549 -23.35 -15.13 -20.19
C GLU A 549 -21.85 -15.32 -19.86
N GLN A 550 -21.08 -14.29 -19.48
CA GLN A 550 -19.67 -14.40 -19.10
C GLN A 550 -19.44 -15.18 -17.78
N ILE A 551 -20.40 -15.19 -16.86
CA ILE A 551 -20.32 -15.97 -15.61
C ILE A 551 -20.70 -17.45 -15.84
N ARG A 552 -21.56 -17.74 -16.84
CA ARG A 552 -21.92 -19.12 -17.23
C ARG A 552 -20.71 -19.96 -17.66
N ALA A 553 -19.65 -19.31 -18.18
CA ALA A 553 -18.42 -19.99 -18.57
C ALA A 553 -17.59 -20.56 -17.38
N SER A 554 -17.91 -20.22 -16.12
CA SER A 554 -17.27 -20.85 -14.96
C SER A 554 -18.21 -21.00 -13.77
N SER A 555 -19.02 -22.07 -13.75
CA SER A 555 -19.80 -22.49 -12.57
C SER A 555 -18.95 -22.48 -11.29
N LYS A 556 -17.67 -22.85 -11.39
CA LYS A 556 -16.69 -22.84 -10.31
C LYS A 556 -16.49 -21.48 -9.62
N TYR A 557 -16.54 -20.36 -10.36
CA TYR A 557 -16.35 -19.03 -9.75
C TYR A 557 -17.53 -18.64 -8.85
N VAL A 558 -18.76 -18.88 -9.31
CA VAL A 558 -19.98 -18.60 -8.53
C VAL A 558 -20.02 -19.43 -7.26
N HIS A 559 -19.74 -20.73 -7.37
CA HIS A 559 -19.68 -21.62 -6.20
C HIS A 559 -18.61 -21.15 -5.20
N ASN A 560 -17.42 -20.78 -5.67
CA ASN A 560 -16.38 -20.25 -4.80
C ASN A 560 -16.79 -18.96 -4.08
N GLN A 561 -17.51 -18.04 -4.74
CA GLN A 561 -17.97 -16.80 -4.11
C GLN A 561 -19.04 -17.03 -3.04
N ILE A 562 -19.99 -17.94 -3.30
CA ILE A 562 -20.98 -18.34 -2.31
C ILE A 562 -20.30 -19.04 -1.13
N ASP A 563 -19.35 -19.94 -1.37
CA ASP A 563 -18.61 -20.62 -0.30
C ASP A 563 -17.75 -19.66 0.54
N LEU A 564 -17.16 -18.64 -0.09
CA LEU A 564 -16.45 -17.56 0.61
C LEU A 564 -17.41 -16.76 1.51
N MET A 565 -18.56 -16.36 0.98
CA MET A 565 -19.61 -15.67 1.76
C MET A 565 -20.03 -16.47 2.99
N ARG A 566 -20.26 -17.77 2.78
CA ARG A 566 -20.64 -18.72 3.82
C ARG A 566 -19.57 -18.78 4.92
N ALA A 567 -18.31 -18.97 4.52
CA ALA A 567 -17.18 -19.01 5.44
C ALA A 567 -17.03 -17.69 6.22
N GLU A 568 -17.21 -16.55 5.55
CA GLU A 568 -17.13 -15.24 6.19
C GLU A 568 -18.27 -14.99 7.18
N PHE A 569 -19.51 -15.33 6.84
CA PHE A 569 -20.63 -15.24 7.77
C PHE A 569 -20.39 -16.12 9.01
N ASP A 570 -19.86 -17.33 8.80
CA ASP A 570 -19.50 -18.25 9.89
C ASP A 570 -18.39 -17.68 10.78
N ASP A 571 -17.38 -17.07 10.19
CA ASP A 571 -16.32 -16.38 10.93
C ASP A 571 -16.87 -15.20 11.73
N ILE A 572 -17.62 -14.29 11.09
CA ILE A 572 -18.16 -13.10 11.75
C ILE A 572 -19.04 -13.53 12.94
N THR A 573 -19.94 -14.49 12.74
CA THR A 573 -20.83 -14.99 13.80
C THR A 573 -20.09 -15.74 14.91
N LYS A 574 -18.89 -16.27 14.64
CA LYS A 574 -18.01 -16.88 15.65
C LYS A 574 -17.32 -15.84 16.53
N PHE A 575 -16.91 -14.70 15.98
CA PHE A 575 -16.21 -13.65 16.72
C PHE A 575 -17.15 -12.63 17.38
N ALA A 576 -18.32 -12.37 16.78
CA ALA A 576 -19.26 -11.36 17.27
C ALA A 576 -19.62 -11.50 18.76
N PRO A 577 -19.90 -12.69 19.33
CA PRO A 577 -20.19 -12.83 20.77
C PRO A 577 -19.03 -12.44 21.70
N ASN A 578 -17.79 -12.42 21.19
CA ASN A 578 -16.57 -12.11 21.94
C ASN A 578 -16.03 -10.70 21.63
N THR A 579 -16.83 -9.87 20.96
CA THR A 579 -16.47 -8.53 20.49
C THR A 579 -17.08 -7.48 21.40
N ASP A 580 -16.40 -6.34 21.56
CA ASP A 580 -16.94 -5.15 22.25
C ASP A 580 -17.20 -4.00 21.27
N HIS A 581 -16.42 -3.90 20.19
CA HIS A 581 -16.59 -2.88 19.15
C HIS A 581 -16.56 -3.50 17.76
N PHE A 582 -17.44 -3.08 16.85
CA PHE A 582 -17.33 -3.46 15.44
C PHE A 582 -17.19 -2.26 14.51
N ILE A 583 -16.18 -2.34 13.65
CA ILE A 583 -15.83 -1.33 12.66
C ILE A 583 -16.09 -1.90 11.27
N VAL A 584 -16.66 -1.09 10.39
CA VAL A 584 -17.08 -1.54 9.05
C VAL A 584 -16.14 -0.98 7.99
N TYR A 585 -15.65 -1.88 7.14
CA TYR A 585 -14.80 -1.54 6.01
C TYR A 585 -15.50 -0.69 4.94
N SER A 586 -14.76 0.26 4.37
CA SER A 586 -15.04 0.96 3.12
C SER A 586 -13.73 1.25 2.40
N ASP A 587 -13.74 1.19 1.07
CA ASP A 587 -12.60 1.63 0.26
C ASP A 587 -12.94 2.98 -0.41
N PRO A 588 -12.32 4.11 0.01
CA PRO A 588 -12.49 5.42 -0.61
C PRO A 588 -11.92 5.56 -2.03
N ARG A 589 -11.19 4.54 -2.51
CA ARG A 589 -10.51 4.50 -3.81
C ARG A 589 -11.09 3.47 -4.77
N LEU A 590 -12.11 2.71 -4.36
CA LEU A 590 -12.83 1.76 -5.22
C LEU A 590 -14.35 1.99 -5.23
N ALA A 591 -14.96 1.69 -6.38
CA ALA A 591 -16.41 1.62 -6.51
C ALA A 591 -16.84 0.34 -7.22
N TYR A 592 -17.98 -0.21 -6.82
CA TYR A 592 -18.63 -1.34 -7.47
C TYR A 592 -19.35 -0.89 -8.75
N VAL A 593 -18.94 -1.47 -9.89
CA VAL A 593 -19.38 -0.99 -11.22
C VAL A 593 -20.87 -1.21 -11.49
N ASP A 594 -21.51 -2.10 -10.76
CA ASP A 594 -22.92 -2.46 -10.94
C ASP A 594 -23.83 -1.88 -9.86
N SER A 595 -23.31 -0.94 -9.06
CA SER A 595 -24.16 -0.06 -8.29
C SER A 595 -25.02 0.80 -9.23
N GLU A 596 -26.19 1.23 -8.78
CA GLU A 596 -27.07 2.08 -9.59
C GLU A 596 -26.44 3.46 -9.84
N GLU A 597 -25.67 3.93 -8.86
CA GLU A 597 -25.05 5.24 -8.84
C GLU A 597 -23.82 5.32 -9.74
N TYR A 598 -23.00 4.27 -9.81
CA TYR A 598 -21.73 4.35 -10.53
C TYR A 598 -21.90 4.70 -12.02
N PRO A 599 -22.79 4.06 -12.82
CA PRO A 599 -23.00 4.45 -14.20
C PRO A 599 -23.41 5.92 -14.38
N PHE A 600 -24.12 6.50 -13.39
CA PHE A 600 -24.57 7.88 -13.40
C PHE A 600 -23.43 8.88 -13.12
N PHE A 601 -22.50 8.53 -12.24
CA PHE A 601 -21.36 9.36 -11.86
C PHE A 601 -20.02 8.92 -12.46
N ARG A 602 -19.99 7.95 -13.39
CA ARG A 602 -18.75 7.30 -13.82
C ARG A 602 -17.70 8.28 -14.32
N SER A 603 -18.09 9.30 -15.10
CA SER A 603 -17.14 10.30 -15.61
C SER A 603 -16.58 11.17 -14.49
N GLU A 604 -17.38 11.44 -13.46
CA GLU A 604 -16.99 12.22 -12.30
C GLU A 604 -16.07 11.45 -11.34
N TRP A 605 -16.40 10.18 -11.07
CA TRP A 605 -15.70 9.38 -10.06
C TRP A 605 -14.48 8.65 -10.60
N LEU A 606 -14.35 8.40 -11.91
CA LEU A 606 -13.27 7.55 -12.43
C LEU A 606 -11.88 8.10 -12.12
N GLY A 607 -11.04 7.25 -11.51
CA GLY A 607 -9.62 7.52 -11.27
C GLY A 607 -8.72 7.13 -12.46
N PRO A 608 -7.46 7.62 -12.48
CA PRO A 608 -6.60 7.56 -13.66
C PRO A 608 -6.02 6.17 -13.98
N GLN A 609 -5.96 5.25 -13.02
CA GLN A 609 -5.45 3.90 -13.22
C GLN A 609 -6.46 2.89 -12.70
N GLN A 610 -6.99 2.08 -13.61
CA GLN A 610 -7.85 0.97 -13.24
C GLN A 610 -7.01 -0.16 -12.65
N VAL A 611 -7.61 -0.91 -11.74
CA VAL A 611 -7.03 -2.07 -11.07
C VAL A 611 -7.74 -3.33 -11.55
N GLY A 612 -7.03 -4.46 -11.59
CA GLY A 612 -7.55 -5.73 -12.11
C GLY A 612 -8.58 -6.43 -11.22
N TYR A 613 -9.22 -5.72 -10.28
CA TYR A 613 -10.26 -6.28 -9.43
C TYR A 613 -11.54 -6.54 -10.23
N VAL A 614 -12.18 -7.67 -9.92
CA VAL A 614 -13.42 -8.07 -10.59
C VAL A 614 -14.53 -7.09 -10.20
N ARG A 615 -15.18 -6.48 -11.21
CA ARG A 615 -16.31 -5.56 -11.05
C ARG A 615 -16.02 -4.36 -10.12
N ALA A 616 -14.75 -3.95 -10.05
CA ALA A 616 -14.32 -2.76 -9.34
C ALA A 616 -13.67 -1.78 -10.31
N VAL A 617 -13.81 -0.50 -10.00
CA VAL A 617 -13.06 0.58 -10.66
C VAL A 617 -12.37 1.45 -9.64
N ARG A 618 -11.21 1.99 -10.03
CA ARG A 618 -10.51 2.98 -9.23
C ARG A 618 -11.25 4.31 -9.32
N VAL A 619 -11.43 4.98 -8.19
CA VAL A 619 -12.14 6.27 -8.11
C VAL A 619 -11.32 7.39 -7.48
N PHE A 620 -11.60 8.62 -7.90
CA PHE A 620 -11.12 9.86 -7.29
C PHE A 620 -12.22 10.48 -6.42
N LEU A 621 -11.84 11.01 -5.25
CA LEU A 621 -12.77 11.57 -4.27
C LEU A 621 -13.26 12.95 -4.70
N GLU A 622 -14.28 12.99 -5.55
CA GLU A 622 -15.07 14.19 -5.77
C GLU A 622 -16.10 14.39 -4.63
N LYS A 623 -16.62 15.61 -4.50
CA LYS A 623 -17.58 15.96 -3.44
C LYS A 623 -18.78 15.00 -3.39
N SER A 624 -19.33 14.62 -4.54
CA SER A 624 -20.47 13.70 -4.62
C SER A 624 -20.15 12.31 -4.06
N LEU A 625 -18.94 11.80 -4.32
CA LEU A 625 -18.49 10.51 -3.78
C LEU A 625 -18.25 10.59 -2.27
N ILE A 626 -17.68 11.71 -1.78
CA ILE A 626 -17.53 11.96 -0.34
C ILE A 626 -18.91 11.97 0.34
N ASP A 627 -19.89 12.69 -0.21
CA ASP A 627 -21.26 12.74 0.32
C ASP A 627 -21.92 11.35 0.32
N ARG A 628 -21.73 10.57 -0.76
CA ARG A 628 -22.21 9.19 -0.87
C ARG A 628 -21.62 8.27 0.21
N MET A 629 -20.31 8.37 0.47
CA MET A 629 -19.61 7.56 1.46
C MET A 629 -20.00 7.95 2.89
N LEU A 630 -20.13 9.25 3.17
CA LEU A 630 -20.59 9.76 4.45
C LEU A 630 -22.02 9.30 4.75
N TYR A 631 -22.90 9.31 3.75
CA TYR A 631 -24.25 8.78 3.91
C TYR A 631 -24.26 7.28 4.29
N THR A 632 -23.48 6.44 3.60
CA THR A 632 -23.33 5.03 3.99
C THR A 632 -22.76 4.90 5.39
N GLY A 633 -21.73 5.68 5.73
CA GLY A 633 -21.12 5.68 7.05
C GLY A 633 -22.14 6.05 8.13
N TYR A 634 -22.96 7.08 7.89
CA TYR A 634 -24.06 7.50 8.75
C TYR A 634 -25.04 6.35 9.01
N GLN A 635 -25.51 5.69 7.95
CA GLN A 635 -26.45 4.57 8.09
C GLN A 635 -25.85 3.42 8.91
N ARG A 636 -24.58 3.06 8.66
CA ARG A 636 -23.90 2.00 9.43
C ARG A 636 -23.79 2.36 10.91
N LEU A 637 -23.44 3.60 11.24
CA LEU A 637 -23.34 4.06 12.63
C LEU A 637 -24.70 4.11 13.33
N GLN A 638 -25.77 4.49 12.61
CA GLN A 638 -27.14 4.43 13.11
C GLN A 638 -27.57 3.00 13.45
N HIS A 639 -27.17 2.03 12.62
CA HIS A 639 -27.48 0.60 12.77
C HIS A 639 -26.42 -0.17 13.57
N GLY A 640 -25.88 0.48 14.62
CA GLY A 640 -25.08 -0.19 15.65
C GLY A 640 -23.57 -0.19 15.44
N ALA A 641 -23.04 0.11 14.25
CA ALA A 641 -21.58 0.14 14.06
C ALA A 641 -20.92 1.17 14.98
N ASP A 642 -19.75 0.84 15.53
CA ASP A 642 -18.99 1.73 16.39
C ASP A 642 -18.05 2.63 15.57
N GLY A 643 -17.65 2.18 14.39
CA GLY A 643 -16.64 2.86 13.61
C GLY A 643 -16.63 2.53 12.12
N ILE A 644 -15.80 3.29 11.39
CA ILE A 644 -15.56 3.14 9.96
C ILE A 644 -14.08 2.90 9.73
N TYR A 645 -13.77 1.96 8.85
CA TYR A 645 -12.44 1.70 8.35
C TYR A 645 -12.36 2.18 6.90
N TYR A 646 -11.41 3.05 6.59
CA TYR A 646 -11.10 3.44 5.23
C TYR A 646 -9.83 2.74 4.76
N ASP A 647 -9.98 1.90 3.74
CA ASP A 647 -8.87 1.22 3.08
C ASP A 647 -8.11 2.15 2.13
N ASP A 648 -6.95 1.71 1.63
CA ASP A 648 -6.29 2.33 0.47
C ASP A 648 -6.17 3.88 0.56
N THR A 649 -5.94 4.39 1.78
CA THR A 649 -5.86 5.83 2.06
C THR A 649 -4.47 6.37 1.71
N PHE A 650 -4.17 6.52 0.43
CA PHE A 650 -2.93 7.14 -0.05
C PHE A 650 -3.22 8.18 -1.14
N ILE A 651 -2.18 8.88 -1.62
CA ILE A 651 -2.31 9.89 -2.68
C ILE A 651 -2.65 9.20 -4.01
N LEU A 652 -3.84 9.51 -4.54
CA LEU A 652 -4.27 9.05 -5.86
C LEU A 652 -4.68 10.28 -6.67
N PRO A 653 -3.80 10.78 -7.55
CA PRO A 653 -4.07 12.00 -8.29
C PRO A 653 -5.14 11.83 -9.37
N THR A 654 -5.64 12.94 -9.89
CA THR A 654 -6.43 13.01 -11.13
C THR A 654 -5.92 14.14 -12.00
N ALA A 655 -5.84 13.90 -13.31
CA ALA A 655 -5.53 14.91 -14.33
C ALA A 655 -6.77 15.25 -15.19
N ASN A 656 -7.97 14.83 -14.76
CA ASN A 656 -9.20 15.11 -15.48
C ASN A 656 -9.49 16.63 -15.45
N ARG A 657 -9.29 17.29 -16.59
CA ARG A 657 -9.50 18.74 -16.74
C ARG A 657 -10.97 19.14 -16.72
N GLU A 658 -11.86 18.23 -17.09
CA GLU A 658 -13.29 18.50 -17.08
C GLU A 658 -13.85 18.51 -15.65
N THR A 659 -13.10 17.98 -14.67
CA THR A 659 -13.40 18.10 -13.24
C THR A 659 -12.63 19.22 -12.53
N ASP A 660 -11.84 20.01 -13.26
CA ASP A 660 -11.16 21.19 -12.70
C ASP A 660 -12.16 22.19 -12.10
N PRO A 661 -12.06 22.58 -10.83
CA PRO A 661 -12.88 23.62 -10.23
C PRO A 661 -12.84 24.98 -10.96
N GLU A 662 -11.72 25.33 -11.60
CA GLU A 662 -11.62 26.58 -12.39
C GLU A 662 -12.22 26.46 -13.80
N GLY A 663 -12.61 25.25 -14.21
CA GLY A 663 -13.23 25.01 -15.52
C GLY A 663 -12.30 25.21 -16.70
N ASN A 664 -10.98 25.24 -16.49
CA ASN A 664 -10.01 25.42 -17.57
C ASN A 664 -9.72 24.08 -18.26
N VAL A 665 -10.24 23.93 -19.48
CA VAL A 665 -10.02 22.74 -20.31
C VAL A 665 -8.98 22.94 -21.42
N GLU A 666 -8.64 24.18 -21.75
CA GLU A 666 -7.74 24.55 -22.87
C GLU A 666 -6.27 24.78 -22.45
N GLY A 667 -5.96 24.89 -21.15
CA GLY A 667 -4.59 25.04 -20.62
C GLY A 667 -3.86 23.73 -20.27
N PRO A 668 -2.61 23.76 -19.75
CA PRO A 668 -1.92 22.57 -19.25
C PRO A 668 -2.75 21.81 -18.21
N ALA A 669 -2.66 20.48 -18.19
CA ALA A 669 -3.38 19.67 -17.21
C ALA A 669 -2.93 20.02 -15.79
N VAL A 670 -3.88 20.46 -14.96
CA VAL A 670 -3.67 20.56 -13.52
C VAL A 670 -3.94 19.19 -12.91
N VAL A 671 -2.96 18.69 -12.17
CA VAL A 671 -3.06 17.44 -11.44
C VAL A 671 -3.47 17.76 -10.00
N ARG A 672 -4.60 17.21 -9.57
CA ARG A 672 -5.08 17.26 -8.19
C ARG A 672 -4.74 15.96 -7.48
N THR A 673 -4.10 16.01 -6.32
CA THR A 673 -3.59 14.84 -5.59
C THR A 673 -4.66 14.18 -4.71
N GLY A 674 -5.68 14.95 -4.31
CA GLY A 674 -6.78 14.49 -3.47
C GLY A 674 -6.42 14.40 -1.98
N ILE A 675 -5.37 15.09 -1.53
CA ILE A 675 -5.00 15.19 -0.11
C ILE A 675 -6.13 15.90 0.66
N LEU A 676 -6.59 17.04 0.17
CA LEU A 676 -7.68 17.79 0.82
C LEU A 676 -9.02 17.05 0.73
N ALA A 677 -9.26 16.31 -0.37
CA ALA A 677 -10.46 15.49 -0.52
C ALA A 677 -10.51 14.32 0.48
N MET A 678 -9.38 13.62 0.66
CA MET A 678 -9.26 12.55 1.67
C MET A 678 -9.39 13.13 3.09
N ARG A 679 -8.72 14.25 3.37
CA ARG A 679 -8.84 14.97 4.64
C ARG A 679 -10.30 15.32 4.95
N GLU A 680 -11.04 15.83 3.98
CA GLU A 680 -12.45 16.19 4.15
C GLU A 680 -13.30 14.96 4.49
N LEU A 681 -13.10 13.83 3.81
CA LEU A 681 -13.79 12.58 4.14
C LEU A 681 -13.49 12.14 5.60
N VAL A 682 -12.22 12.11 5.98
CA VAL A 682 -11.80 11.67 7.33
C VAL A 682 -12.33 12.61 8.42
N LYS A 683 -12.21 13.93 8.22
CA LYS A 683 -12.70 14.96 9.14
C LYS A 683 -14.21 14.91 9.31
N ARG A 684 -14.97 14.85 8.21
CA ARG A 684 -16.43 14.78 8.25
C ARG A 684 -16.92 13.47 8.87
N THR A 685 -16.22 12.36 8.66
CA THR A 685 -16.56 11.09 9.32
C THR A 685 -16.35 11.16 10.84
N ALA A 686 -15.24 11.73 11.30
CA ALA A 686 -14.99 11.92 12.74
C ALA A 686 -16.04 12.85 13.39
N LEU A 687 -16.36 13.97 12.73
CA LEU A 687 -17.38 14.90 13.23
C LEU A 687 -18.77 14.26 13.23
N MET A 688 -19.12 13.52 12.19
CA MET A 688 -20.38 12.77 12.10
C MET A 688 -20.52 11.75 13.24
N SER A 689 -19.48 10.96 13.55
CA SER A 689 -19.48 10.06 14.72
C SER A 689 -19.72 10.82 16.02
N TYR A 690 -19.06 11.97 16.17
CA TYR A 690 -19.21 12.81 17.36
C TYR A 690 -20.62 13.44 17.48
N GLU A 691 -21.23 13.86 16.38
CA GLU A 691 -22.63 14.33 16.33
C GLU A 691 -23.62 13.23 16.73
N LEU A 692 -23.31 11.97 16.40
CA LEU A 692 -24.05 10.78 16.81
C LEU A 692 -23.76 10.33 18.26
N LYS A 693 -22.96 11.11 19.01
CA LYS A 693 -22.54 10.78 20.39
C LYS A 693 -21.80 9.44 20.50
N LYS A 694 -21.06 9.07 19.45
CA LYS A 694 -20.19 7.89 19.42
C LYS A 694 -18.74 8.31 19.50
N GLU A 695 -17.91 7.44 20.09
CA GLU A 695 -16.46 7.57 19.94
C GLU A 695 -16.08 7.38 18.47
N PRO A 696 -15.24 8.23 17.89
CA PRO A 696 -14.86 8.12 16.49
C PRO A 696 -13.83 6.99 16.29
N PHE A 697 -14.29 5.74 16.24
CA PHE A 697 -13.49 4.59 15.81
C PHE A 697 -13.24 4.66 14.29
N LEU A 698 -12.42 5.63 13.89
CA LEU A 698 -12.04 5.85 12.50
C LEU A 698 -10.64 5.32 12.26
N MET A 699 -10.56 4.25 11.46
CA MET A 699 -9.31 3.62 11.05
C MET A 699 -8.96 3.98 9.61
N VAL A 700 -7.70 4.37 9.38
CA VAL A 700 -7.16 4.66 8.03
C VAL A 700 -6.03 3.69 7.69
N HIS A 701 -6.11 3.01 6.55
CA HIS A 701 -5.05 2.12 6.08
C HIS A 701 -4.13 2.87 5.13
N HIS A 702 -2.91 3.14 5.59
CA HIS A 702 -1.95 3.97 4.86
C HIS A 702 -0.72 3.21 4.38
N THR A 703 -0.37 2.05 4.97
CA THR A 703 0.86 1.23 4.69
C THR A 703 1.91 1.93 3.82
N ASP A 704 2.92 2.55 4.42
CA ASP A 704 4.02 3.28 3.73
C ASP A 704 3.57 4.55 2.98
N ALA A 705 2.38 5.07 3.25
CA ALA A 705 1.90 6.38 2.79
C ALA A 705 1.22 7.17 3.92
N MET A 706 1.93 7.39 5.03
CA MET A 706 1.47 8.20 6.16
C MET A 706 1.40 9.69 5.79
N VAL A 707 0.26 10.11 5.24
CA VAL A 707 -0.07 11.51 4.89
C VAL A 707 -0.83 12.16 6.04
N ILE A 708 -0.09 12.70 7.00
CA ILE A 708 -0.63 13.28 8.26
C ILE A 708 -1.79 14.29 8.06
N PRO A 709 -1.76 15.23 7.09
CA PRO A 709 -2.88 16.16 6.92
C PRO A 709 -4.18 15.46 6.51
N CYS A 710 -4.12 14.28 5.88
CA CYS A 710 -5.31 13.46 5.61
C CYS A 710 -5.88 12.81 6.88
N PHE A 711 -5.02 12.48 7.84
CA PHE A 711 -5.34 11.54 8.93
C PHE A 711 -5.46 12.17 10.32
N SER A 712 -5.30 13.50 10.42
CA SER A 712 -5.30 14.21 11.70
C SER A 712 -6.57 14.01 12.53
N PHE A 713 -7.70 13.69 11.90
CA PHE A 713 -8.98 13.41 12.56
C PHE A 713 -9.28 11.91 12.74
N ALA A 714 -8.45 11.01 12.20
CA ALA A 714 -8.54 9.58 12.47
C ALA A 714 -7.95 9.26 13.85
N ASN A 715 -8.28 8.08 14.38
CA ASN A 715 -7.84 7.64 15.70
C ASN A 715 -7.03 6.35 15.67
N LEU A 716 -7.24 5.54 14.63
CA LEU A 716 -6.55 4.28 14.40
C LEU A 716 -5.85 4.32 13.02
N GLY A 717 -4.66 3.74 12.92
CA GLY A 717 -3.96 3.55 11.65
C GLY A 717 -3.78 2.06 11.35
N LEU A 718 -3.71 1.65 10.09
CA LEU A 718 -3.30 0.31 9.68
C LEU A 718 -2.11 0.40 8.69
N THR A 719 -1.02 -0.30 9.01
CA THR A 719 0.23 -0.29 8.23
C THR A 719 0.84 -1.70 8.07
N TRP A 720 2.01 -1.77 7.45
CA TRP A 720 2.85 -2.97 7.24
C TRP A 720 2.28 -4.03 6.29
N GLU A 721 1.34 -3.66 5.42
CA GLU A 721 0.93 -4.52 4.30
C GLU A 721 2.02 -4.61 3.21
N MET A 722 3.25 -4.92 3.60
CA MET A 722 4.44 -5.02 2.76
C MET A 722 5.46 -5.96 3.41
N THR A 723 6.56 -6.24 2.69
CA THR A 723 7.67 -7.09 3.17
C THR A 723 7.25 -8.49 3.66
N PHE A 724 6.19 -9.06 3.06
CA PHE A 724 5.65 -10.39 3.37
C PHE A 724 6.70 -11.50 3.22
N LEU A 725 7.27 -12.00 4.32
CA LEU A 725 8.29 -13.06 4.34
C LEU A 725 8.38 -13.72 5.73
N GLN A 726 9.04 -14.88 5.81
CA GLN A 726 9.29 -15.61 7.06
C GLN A 726 10.50 -15.08 7.86
N LYS A 727 10.79 -13.77 7.81
CA LYS A 727 11.85 -13.14 8.62
C LYS A 727 11.30 -12.62 9.95
N ASP A 728 12.18 -12.49 10.93
CA ASP A 728 11.83 -11.80 12.19
C ASP A 728 11.46 -10.34 11.89
N THR A 729 10.57 -9.77 12.69
CA THR A 729 10.01 -8.43 12.45
C THR A 729 11.09 -7.35 12.47
N GLN A 730 12.07 -7.48 13.36
CA GLN A 730 13.23 -6.59 13.47
C GLN A 730 14.09 -6.55 12.18
N GLU A 731 14.02 -7.60 11.35
CA GLU A 731 14.75 -7.67 10.06
C GLU A 731 13.89 -7.17 8.89
N ARG A 732 12.59 -6.98 9.10
CA ARG A 732 11.64 -6.51 8.08
C ARG A 732 11.42 -5.00 8.14
N PHE A 733 11.46 -4.44 9.35
CA PHE A 733 11.20 -3.03 9.60
C PHE A 733 12.28 -2.46 10.53
N SER A 734 13.06 -1.49 10.03
CA SER A 734 14.04 -0.77 10.84
C SER A 734 13.34 0.16 11.82
N GLU A 735 14.01 0.50 12.91
CA GLU A 735 13.47 1.44 13.90
C GLU A 735 13.19 2.82 13.31
N ASP A 736 14.12 3.32 12.48
CA ASP A 736 13.95 4.60 11.79
C ASP A 736 12.70 4.60 10.89
N TYR A 737 12.39 3.47 10.23
CA TYR A 737 11.14 3.31 9.47
C TYR A 737 9.91 3.34 10.38
N ILE A 738 9.96 2.61 11.50
CA ILE A 738 8.86 2.56 12.47
C ILE A 738 8.56 3.95 13.02
N PHE A 739 9.59 4.73 13.38
CA PHE A 739 9.41 6.07 13.93
C PHE A 739 8.95 7.09 12.88
N ALA A 740 9.41 6.99 11.64
CA ALA A 740 9.04 7.93 10.59
C ALA A 740 7.59 7.72 10.10
N GLU A 741 7.14 6.47 10.00
CA GLU A 741 5.87 6.14 9.32
C GLU A 741 4.90 5.37 10.21
N SER A 742 5.36 4.28 10.83
CA SER A 742 4.44 3.26 11.33
C SER A 742 3.88 3.55 12.71
N ASN A 743 4.63 4.25 13.57
CA ASN A 743 4.29 4.45 14.97
C ASN A 743 2.95 5.18 15.15
N GLY A 744 2.57 6.05 14.21
CA GLY A 744 1.30 6.78 14.25
C GLY A 744 1.26 7.95 15.25
N LYS A 745 2.28 8.11 16.11
CA LYS A 745 2.37 9.19 17.11
C LYS A 745 2.22 10.58 16.48
N HIS A 746 2.82 10.82 15.31
CA HIS A 746 2.79 12.12 14.62
C HIS A 746 1.38 12.57 14.20
N ALA A 747 0.47 11.63 13.94
CA ALA A 747 -0.94 11.91 13.65
C ALA A 747 -1.87 11.62 14.86
N GLY A 748 -1.32 11.23 16.01
CA GLY A 748 -2.10 10.82 17.17
C GLY A 748 -2.92 9.54 16.95
N LEU A 749 -2.40 8.61 16.15
CA LEU A 749 -3.02 7.34 15.82
C LEU A 749 -2.49 6.21 16.70
N THR A 750 -3.37 5.32 17.13
CA THR A 750 -2.98 3.99 17.59
C THR A 750 -2.85 3.07 16.37
N SER A 751 -1.61 2.71 16.03
CA SER A 751 -1.32 1.93 14.83
C SER A 751 -1.54 0.44 15.06
N PHE A 752 -2.31 -0.16 14.16
CA PHE A 752 -2.42 -1.59 13.93
C PHE A 752 -1.48 -2.01 12.80
N VAL A 753 -0.99 -3.24 12.87
CA VAL A 753 -0.10 -3.80 11.85
C VAL A 753 -0.65 -5.06 11.23
N ILE A 754 -0.54 -5.16 9.91
CA ILE A 754 -0.69 -6.41 9.19
C ILE A 754 0.61 -7.21 9.37
N SER A 755 0.50 -8.42 9.93
CA SER A 755 1.71 -9.12 10.38
C SER A 755 2.56 -9.60 9.20
N GLY A 756 1.95 -10.03 8.09
CA GLY A 756 2.65 -10.52 6.92
C GLY A 756 3.46 -11.81 7.14
N ILE A 757 3.14 -12.56 8.20
CA ILE A 757 3.81 -13.82 8.56
C ILE A 757 3.32 -14.99 7.69
N ARG A 758 2.05 -14.99 7.25
CA ARG A 758 1.50 -15.97 6.27
C ARG A 758 1.58 -15.44 4.84
N HIS A 759 2.18 -16.22 3.94
CA HIS A 759 2.04 -16.02 2.49
C HIS A 759 1.00 -17.01 1.95
N TRP A 760 -0.13 -16.51 1.41
CA TRP A 760 -1.35 -17.27 1.07
C TRP A 760 -1.16 -18.51 0.15
N PRO A 761 -0.25 -18.51 -0.84
CA PRO A 761 0.06 -19.70 -1.64
C PRO A 761 0.76 -20.85 -0.88
N SER A 762 1.42 -20.58 0.25
CA SER A 762 2.42 -21.49 0.82
C SER A 762 1.89 -22.45 1.91
N VAL A 763 0.70 -22.19 2.47
CA VAL A 763 0.27 -22.79 3.76
C VAL A 763 -0.56 -24.08 3.61
N ARG A 764 -0.90 -24.52 2.38
CA ARG A 764 -1.79 -25.69 2.19
C ARG A 764 -1.19 -27.07 2.50
N LYS A 765 0.10 -27.21 2.84
CA LYS A 765 0.76 -28.54 2.83
C LYS A 765 1.31 -29.10 4.16
N ASN A 766 1.48 -28.33 5.25
CA ASN A 766 1.95 -28.88 6.55
C ASN A 766 1.66 -27.94 7.74
N PHE A 767 0.55 -28.13 8.47
CA PHE A 767 0.08 -27.20 9.51
C PHE A 767 0.86 -27.28 10.85
N SER A 768 1.40 -28.45 11.22
CA SER A 768 2.08 -28.66 12.52
C SER A 768 3.48 -28.07 12.59
N LEU A 769 4.31 -28.25 11.54
CA LEU A 769 5.61 -27.58 11.41
C LEU A 769 5.46 -26.05 11.36
N TRP A 770 4.34 -25.59 10.80
CA TRP A 770 4.04 -24.17 10.68
C TRP A 770 3.63 -23.54 12.02
N ALA A 771 3.16 -24.31 13.00
CA ALA A 771 2.64 -23.77 14.26
C ALA A 771 3.75 -23.17 15.16
N SER A 772 4.92 -23.82 15.24
CA SER A 772 6.05 -23.31 16.03
C SER A 772 6.71 -22.10 15.35
N GLU A 773 6.91 -22.15 14.04
CA GLU A 773 7.39 -21.02 13.25
C GLU A 773 6.44 -19.82 13.35
N LEU A 774 5.12 -20.05 13.23
CA LEU A 774 4.10 -19.02 13.41
C LEU A 774 4.21 -18.35 14.77
N ARG A 775 4.33 -19.15 15.85
CA ARG A 775 4.46 -18.62 17.19
C ARG A 775 5.73 -17.80 17.34
N GLN A 776 6.88 -18.29 16.88
CA GLN A 776 8.14 -17.54 16.93
C GLN A 776 8.02 -16.19 16.22
N LYS A 777 7.48 -16.18 14.99
CA LYS A 777 7.31 -14.95 14.22
C LYS A 777 6.31 -13.99 14.86
N THR A 778 5.27 -14.54 15.50
CA THR A 778 4.29 -13.74 16.26
C THR A 778 4.94 -13.13 17.51
N LEU A 779 5.76 -13.88 18.25
CA LEU A 779 6.48 -13.36 19.40
C LEU A 779 7.51 -12.29 18.99
N SER A 780 8.18 -12.47 17.84
CA SER A 780 9.06 -11.44 17.28
C SER A 780 8.30 -10.19 16.83
N LEU A 781 7.10 -10.34 16.26
CA LEU A 781 6.21 -9.21 15.98
C LEU A 781 5.85 -8.45 17.26
N LEU A 782 5.38 -9.16 18.28
CA LEU A 782 5.01 -8.56 19.58
C LEU A 782 6.19 -7.89 20.27
N ALA A 783 7.40 -8.45 20.15
CA ALA A 783 8.62 -7.85 20.67
C ALA A 783 8.91 -6.45 20.08
N VAL A 784 8.44 -6.18 18.87
CA VAL A 784 8.52 -4.86 18.23
C VAL A 784 7.27 -4.03 18.52
N THR A 785 6.06 -4.56 18.32
CA THR A 785 4.84 -3.77 18.41
C THR A 785 4.58 -3.25 19.83
N LEU A 786 4.80 -4.08 20.85
CA LEU A 786 4.61 -3.68 22.26
C LEU A 786 5.57 -2.57 22.68
N GLN A 787 6.83 -2.60 22.21
CA GLN A 787 7.82 -1.54 22.48
C GLN A 787 7.40 -0.17 21.92
N HIS A 788 6.60 -0.17 20.85
CA HIS A 788 6.21 1.01 20.11
C HIS A 788 4.74 1.42 20.33
N GLN A 789 4.03 0.79 21.27
CA GLN A 789 2.59 0.97 21.52
C GLN A 789 1.72 0.71 20.27
N MET A 790 2.16 -0.21 19.42
CA MET A 790 1.43 -0.67 18.23
C MET A 790 0.66 -1.96 18.54
N LYS A 791 -0.40 -2.20 17.80
CA LYS A 791 -1.31 -3.34 17.97
C LYS A 791 -1.24 -4.30 16.80
N THR A 792 -1.48 -5.57 17.04
CA THR A 792 -1.61 -6.53 15.94
C THR A 792 -3.02 -6.50 15.40
N TYR A 793 -3.17 -6.54 14.07
CA TYR A 793 -4.48 -6.62 13.43
C TYR A 793 -5.25 -7.90 13.79
N GLY A 794 -4.53 -9.01 13.98
CA GLY A 794 -4.99 -10.24 14.62
C GLY A 794 -6.18 -10.92 13.95
N ARG A 795 -5.94 -11.89 13.05
CA ARG A 795 -7.02 -12.83 12.64
C ARG A 795 -6.51 -14.13 12.06
N TRP A 796 -5.59 -14.06 11.11
CA TRP A 796 -5.33 -15.19 10.22
C TRP A 796 -3.87 -15.57 10.05
N ASP A 797 -2.93 -14.67 10.32
CA ASP A 797 -1.52 -14.81 9.98
C ASP A 797 -0.62 -14.81 11.22
N ILE A 798 -1.19 -14.81 12.42
CA ILE A 798 -0.47 -14.83 13.71
C ILE A 798 -0.91 -15.98 14.62
N ASP A 799 -0.09 -16.32 15.61
CA ASP A 799 -0.45 -17.20 16.73
C ASP A 799 -1.37 -16.44 17.69
N GLN A 800 -2.67 -16.74 17.59
CA GLN A 800 -3.73 -16.04 18.32
C GLN A 800 -3.57 -16.12 19.84
N ASP A 801 -3.09 -17.24 20.38
CA ASP A 801 -2.91 -17.39 21.83
C ASP A 801 -1.83 -16.43 22.35
N SER A 802 -0.70 -16.31 21.64
CA SER A 802 0.39 -15.38 21.99
C SER A 802 -0.08 -13.92 21.94
N ALA A 803 -0.76 -13.54 20.86
CA ALA A 803 -1.28 -12.18 20.69
C ALA A 803 -2.33 -11.82 21.74
N SER A 804 -3.31 -12.70 21.98
CA SER A 804 -4.33 -12.50 23.02
C SER A 804 -3.71 -12.41 24.42
N ALA A 805 -2.69 -13.21 24.74
CA ALA A 805 -2.03 -13.15 26.04
C ALA A 805 -1.28 -11.83 26.25
N ALA A 806 -0.58 -11.34 25.22
CA ALA A 806 0.10 -10.05 25.27
C ALA A 806 -0.87 -8.88 25.42
N ASP A 807 -1.95 -8.86 24.62
CA ASP A 807 -3.01 -7.85 24.73
C ASP A 807 -3.67 -7.88 26.11
N LYS A 808 -3.95 -9.06 26.66
CA LYS A 808 -4.50 -9.22 28.02
C LYS A 808 -3.58 -8.67 29.10
N ALA A 809 -2.27 -8.87 29.00
CA ALA A 809 -1.33 -8.34 29.99
C ALA A 809 -1.40 -6.81 30.06
N VAL A 810 -1.44 -6.15 28.90
CA VAL A 810 -1.56 -4.69 28.77
C VAL A 810 -2.93 -4.19 29.25
N CYS A 811 -4.02 -4.88 28.87
CA CYS A 811 -5.38 -4.51 29.26
C CYS A 811 -5.65 -4.73 30.75
N ASN A 812 -5.25 -5.87 31.32
CA ASN A 812 -5.44 -6.18 32.75
C ASN A 812 -4.60 -5.26 33.66
N PHE A 813 -3.46 -4.76 33.16
CA PHE A 813 -2.69 -3.74 33.86
C PHE A 813 -3.38 -2.36 33.89
N ARG A 814 -4.34 -2.11 32.98
CA ARG A 814 -4.98 -0.80 32.75
C ARG A 814 -4.04 0.24 32.16
N ALA A 815 -3.29 -0.14 31.12
CA ALA A 815 -2.45 0.79 30.35
C ALA A 815 -3.23 1.92 29.66
N ASP A 816 -4.57 1.81 29.61
CA ASP A 816 -5.52 2.81 29.14
C ASP A 816 -5.80 3.93 30.14
N ASN A 817 -5.42 3.74 31.41
CA ASN A 817 -5.67 4.73 32.46
C ASN A 817 -4.92 6.04 32.13
N PRO A 818 -5.63 7.18 31.97
CA PRO A 818 -5.01 8.45 31.59
C PRO A 818 -4.03 9.00 32.64
N GLN A 819 -4.08 8.48 33.88
CA GLN A 819 -3.12 8.83 34.93
C GLN A 819 -1.81 8.04 34.81
N TYR A 820 -1.78 6.96 34.02
CA TYR A 820 -0.60 6.12 33.88
C TYR A 820 0.32 6.70 32.81
N LYS A 821 1.63 6.63 33.06
CA LYS A 821 2.64 7.20 32.18
C LYS A 821 3.39 6.12 31.44
N PHE A 822 3.46 6.23 30.12
CA PHE A 822 4.33 5.40 29.30
C PHE A 822 5.75 5.98 29.29
N ILE A 823 6.75 5.15 29.60
CA ILE A 823 8.17 5.43 29.44
C ILE A 823 8.64 4.62 28.22
N PRO A 824 8.97 5.27 27.10
CA PRO A 824 9.54 4.57 25.95
C PRO A 824 11.04 4.25 26.15
N TYR A 825 11.55 3.23 25.46
CA TYR A 825 12.97 2.84 25.54
C TYR A 825 13.94 3.89 24.98
N TRP A 826 13.45 4.80 24.12
CA TRP A 826 14.26 5.88 23.55
C TRP A 826 14.29 7.14 24.43
N ALA A 827 13.55 7.16 25.55
CA ALA A 827 13.70 8.22 26.53
C ALA A 827 15.08 8.11 27.18
N LYS A 828 15.79 9.23 27.35
CA LYS A 828 17.03 9.30 28.15
C LYS A 828 16.69 9.20 29.64
N ASP A 829 16.23 8.02 30.06
CA ASP A 829 15.60 7.80 31.35
C ASP A 829 16.39 6.84 32.23
N SER A 830 16.89 7.34 33.36
CA SER A 830 17.68 6.54 34.31
C SER A 830 16.88 5.53 35.12
N ARG A 831 15.54 5.52 35.03
CA ARG A 831 14.65 4.68 35.84
C ARG A 831 14.68 3.20 35.47
N ILE A 832 15.08 2.89 34.24
CA ILE A 832 15.14 1.54 33.71
C ILE A 832 16.48 1.37 33.02
N VAL A 833 17.29 0.45 33.53
CA VAL A 833 18.62 0.16 32.95
C VAL A 833 18.65 -1.31 32.54
N THR A 834 18.98 -1.57 31.29
CA THR A 834 19.13 -2.92 30.75
C THR A 834 20.56 -3.18 30.27
N THR A 835 20.95 -4.45 30.23
CA THR A 835 22.16 -4.87 29.52
C THR A 835 22.09 -4.46 28.02
N PRO A 836 23.20 -4.05 27.39
CA PRO A 836 23.22 -3.76 25.95
C PRO A 836 22.62 -4.88 25.11
N GLY A 837 21.85 -4.52 24.08
CA GLY A 837 21.10 -5.48 23.24
C GLY A 837 19.67 -5.76 23.72
N PHE A 838 19.28 -5.30 24.90
CA PHE A 838 17.91 -5.32 25.39
C PHE A 838 17.29 -3.92 25.42
N LYS A 839 16.03 -3.82 25.02
CA LYS A 839 15.24 -2.58 25.09
C LYS A 839 14.09 -2.77 26.05
N ALA A 840 13.79 -1.75 26.84
CA ALA A 840 12.71 -1.78 27.80
C ALA A 840 11.87 -0.52 27.74
N CYS A 841 10.55 -0.70 27.64
CA CYS A 841 9.57 0.35 27.88
C CYS A 841 8.71 -0.04 29.08
N ALA A 842 8.05 0.94 29.71
CA ALA A 842 7.21 0.68 30.87
C ALA A 842 5.92 1.51 30.88
N TYR A 843 4.86 0.92 31.39
CA TYR A 843 3.66 1.62 31.84
C TYR A 843 3.74 1.78 33.35
N MET A 844 3.84 3.01 33.82
CA MET A 844 3.84 3.36 35.24
C MET A 844 2.42 3.52 35.75
N GLY A 845 2.03 2.70 36.72
CA GLY A 845 0.79 2.85 37.47
C GLY A 845 1.00 3.33 38.89
N GLU A 846 -0.06 3.36 39.68
CA GLU A 846 0.03 3.67 41.11
C GLU A 846 0.63 2.48 41.87
N LYS A 847 1.83 2.66 42.43
CA LYS A 847 2.57 1.64 43.21
C LYS A 847 3.04 0.41 42.43
N LYS A 848 2.91 0.41 41.10
CA LYS A 848 3.26 -0.73 40.24
C LYS A 848 3.64 -0.30 38.84
N ALA A 849 4.34 -1.16 38.11
CA ALA A 849 4.68 -0.94 36.72
C ALA A 849 4.58 -2.22 35.88
N LEU A 850 4.23 -2.09 34.61
CA LEU A 850 4.34 -3.15 33.61
C LEU A 850 5.48 -2.80 32.65
N ILE A 851 6.49 -3.65 32.57
CA ILE A 851 7.70 -3.43 31.78
C ILE A 851 7.74 -4.45 30.66
N ILE A 852 7.90 -4.00 29.42
CA ILE A 852 8.09 -4.88 28.27
C ILE A 852 9.57 -4.84 27.94
N VAL A 853 10.23 -6.01 27.97
CA VAL A 853 11.66 -6.12 27.67
C VAL A 853 11.84 -6.99 26.44
N SER A 854 12.48 -6.44 25.41
CA SER A 854 12.72 -7.13 24.14
C SER A 854 14.21 -7.27 23.88
N SER A 855 14.63 -8.46 23.44
CA SER A 855 15.95 -8.64 22.85
C SER A 855 15.93 -8.12 21.41
N TYR A 856 16.93 -7.33 21.04
CA TYR A 856 17.14 -6.86 19.66
C TYR A 856 18.48 -7.38 19.16
N ASN A 857 18.44 -8.42 18.30
CA ASN A 857 19.61 -9.09 17.74
C ASN A 857 20.59 -9.71 18.77
N SER A 858 20.25 -9.75 20.06
CA SER A 858 21.08 -10.37 21.10
C SER A 858 20.59 -11.78 21.45
N SER A 859 21.50 -12.73 21.65
CA SER A 859 21.19 -14.06 22.21
C SER A 859 21.81 -14.29 23.58
N GLU A 860 22.39 -13.24 24.18
CA GLU A 860 23.08 -13.31 25.45
C GLU A 860 22.10 -13.19 26.62
N LYS A 861 22.46 -13.74 27.79
CA LYS A 861 21.75 -13.44 29.04
C LYS A 861 22.10 -12.03 29.49
N GLY A 862 21.12 -11.29 29.98
CA GLY A 862 21.31 -9.96 30.52
C GLY A 862 20.62 -9.78 31.86
N GLU A 863 20.55 -8.52 32.28
CA GLU A 863 19.89 -8.07 33.50
C GLU A 863 19.11 -6.78 33.22
N ILE A 864 18.02 -6.58 33.95
CA ILE A 864 17.32 -5.30 34.08
C ILE A 864 17.37 -4.83 35.53
N ARG A 865 17.64 -3.54 35.72
CA ARG A 865 17.57 -2.85 37.01
C ARG A 865 16.54 -1.72 36.94
N LEU A 866 15.64 -1.70 37.92
CA LEU A 866 14.57 -0.72 38.06
C LEU A 866 14.86 0.22 39.24
N ASP A 867 14.61 1.52 39.07
CA ASP A 867 14.65 2.50 40.15
C ASP A 867 13.25 2.59 40.78
N PHE A 868 13.00 1.77 41.81
CA PHE A 868 11.67 1.65 42.42
C PHE A 868 11.15 2.97 42.98
N GLU A 869 12.02 3.77 43.61
CA GLU A 869 11.64 5.08 44.16
C GLU A 869 11.12 6.00 43.05
N LYS A 870 11.90 6.16 41.97
CA LYS A 870 11.49 7.00 40.82
C LYS A 870 10.33 6.42 40.01
N LEU A 871 10.10 5.11 40.11
CA LEU A 871 8.94 4.44 39.51
C LEU A 871 7.71 4.47 40.42
N GLY A 872 7.83 4.97 41.66
CA GLY A 872 6.75 5.00 42.64
C GLY A 872 6.38 3.62 43.19
N ILE A 873 7.26 2.62 43.06
CA ILE A 873 7.05 1.25 43.52
C ILE A 873 7.48 1.14 45.00
N PRO A 874 6.62 0.61 45.90
CA PRO A 874 6.93 0.54 47.33
C PRO A 874 8.16 -0.31 47.66
N PRO A 875 8.94 0.04 48.71
CA PRO A 875 9.95 -0.84 49.28
C PRO A 875 9.38 -2.20 49.67
N GLY A 876 10.13 -3.29 49.44
CA GLY A 876 9.66 -4.66 49.67
C GLY A 876 8.90 -5.29 48.50
N SER A 877 8.62 -4.53 47.43
CA SER A 877 8.14 -5.08 46.16
C SER A 877 9.22 -5.91 45.45
N GLY A 878 8.82 -6.61 44.39
CA GLY A 878 9.75 -7.34 43.53
C GLY A 878 9.36 -7.23 42.05
N ILE A 879 10.02 -8.05 41.24
CA ILE A 879 9.78 -8.15 39.80
C ILE A 879 9.27 -9.55 39.47
N TYR A 880 8.07 -9.62 38.91
CA TYR A 880 7.41 -10.85 38.48
C TYR A 880 7.48 -10.99 36.96
N ASP A 881 8.14 -12.03 36.45
CA ASP A 881 8.15 -12.35 35.02
C ASP A 881 6.83 -13.03 34.64
N LEU A 882 5.98 -12.37 33.84
CA LEU A 882 4.65 -12.87 33.48
C LEU A 882 4.71 -14.11 32.59
N ALA A 883 5.74 -14.24 31.73
CA ALA A 883 5.95 -15.46 30.99
C ALA A 883 6.49 -16.52 31.95
N ARG A 884 7.60 -16.19 32.65
CA ARG A 884 8.21 -16.81 33.87
C ARG A 884 7.26 -17.60 34.74
N ARG A 885 6.31 -16.85 35.26
CA ARG A 885 5.72 -17.05 36.57
C ARG A 885 6.77 -17.16 37.68
N GLU A 886 7.84 -16.39 37.56
CA GLU A 886 8.95 -16.33 38.53
C GLU A 886 8.99 -14.95 39.17
N PHE A 887 9.16 -14.90 40.50
CA PHE A 887 9.26 -13.67 41.27
C PHE A 887 10.69 -13.49 41.78
N SER A 888 11.28 -12.34 41.47
CA SER A 888 12.57 -11.90 42.01
C SER A 888 12.34 -10.83 43.07
N THR A 889 12.88 -11.02 44.27
CA THR A 889 12.84 -10.01 45.32
C THR A 889 13.83 -8.88 45.01
N GLY A 890 13.43 -7.64 45.25
CA GLY A 890 14.25 -6.46 44.95
C GLY A 890 14.03 -5.90 43.54
N ASN A 891 14.95 -5.05 43.10
CA ASN A 891 14.78 -4.19 41.93
C ASN A 891 15.58 -4.63 40.69
N THR A 892 16.07 -5.86 40.69
CA THR A 892 16.87 -6.46 39.60
C THR A 892 16.25 -7.79 39.17
N ALA A 893 16.25 -8.07 37.87
CA ALA A 893 15.80 -9.35 37.33
C ALA A 893 16.70 -9.83 36.18
N VAL A 894 16.90 -11.15 36.10
CA VAL A 894 17.67 -11.79 35.03
C VAL A 894 16.84 -11.83 33.75
N LEU A 895 17.44 -11.38 32.65
CA LEU A 895 16.87 -11.43 31.32
C LEU A 895 17.45 -12.61 30.54
N ASP A 896 16.66 -13.67 30.39
CA ASP A 896 16.98 -14.82 29.56
C ASP A 896 16.03 -14.87 28.36
N ILE A 897 16.12 -13.89 27.47
CA ILE A 897 15.16 -13.72 26.36
C ILE A 897 15.83 -14.18 25.07
N PRO A 898 15.25 -15.12 24.30
CA PRO A 898 15.80 -15.50 23.01
C PRO A 898 15.90 -14.32 22.03
N ARG A 899 16.81 -14.43 21.06
CA ARG A 899 17.02 -13.43 20.02
C ARG A 899 15.69 -12.98 19.40
N ASN A 900 15.50 -11.66 19.34
CA ASN A 900 14.35 -11.00 18.72
C ASN A 900 12.99 -11.28 19.40
N LEU A 901 12.96 -11.89 20.58
CA LEU A 901 11.74 -12.10 21.36
C LEU A 901 11.65 -11.12 22.53
N PHE A 902 10.62 -11.28 23.35
CA PHE A 902 10.35 -10.41 24.50
C PHE A 902 9.88 -11.21 25.73
N THR A 903 9.89 -10.54 26.87
CA THR A 903 9.10 -10.91 28.05
C THR A 903 8.36 -9.67 28.57
N ILE A 904 7.36 -9.90 29.43
CA ILE A 904 6.66 -8.84 30.16
C ILE A 904 6.90 -9.06 31.64
N LEU A 905 7.41 -8.03 32.31
CA LEU A 905 7.67 -8.01 33.74
C LEU A 905 6.62 -7.14 34.43
N PHE A 906 6.18 -7.55 35.61
CA PHE A 906 5.35 -6.76 36.50
C PHE A 906 6.16 -6.40 37.73
N ALA A 907 6.33 -5.12 38.02
CA ALA A 907 6.99 -4.65 39.23
C ALA A 907 5.94 -4.20 40.25
N GLY A 908 5.92 -4.84 41.42
CA GLY A 908 4.88 -4.70 42.45
C GLY A 908 4.84 -5.92 43.37
N THR A 909 3.67 -6.27 43.89
CA THR A 909 3.49 -7.47 44.72
C THR A 909 3.38 -8.74 43.87
N GLU A 910 3.80 -9.88 44.43
CA GLU A 910 3.73 -11.17 43.72
C GLU A 910 2.29 -11.57 43.36
N ASP A 911 1.34 -11.35 44.27
CA ASP A 911 -0.08 -11.67 44.06
C ASP A 911 -0.71 -10.84 42.94
N GLU A 912 -0.40 -9.55 42.88
CA GLU A 912 -0.83 -8.71 41.77
C GLU A 912 -0.23 -9.20 40.45
N GLY A 913 1.07 -9.55 40.42
CA GLY A 913 1.73 -10.10 39.23
C GLY A 913 1.10 -11.42 38.76
N LYS A 914 0.79 -12.34 39.68
CA LYS A 914 0.09 -13.60 39.40
C LYS A 914 -1.32 -13.40 38.84
N SER A 915 -1.98 -12.30 39.19
CA SER A 915 -3.35 -11.99 38.76
C SER A 915 -3.44 -11.46 37.33
N ILE A 916 -2.33 -10.95 36.75
CA ILE A 916 -2.34 -10.35 35.41
C ILE A 916 -2.66 -11.39 34.32
N LEU A 917 -2.06 -12.58 34.40
CA LEU A 917 -2.27 -13.68 33.43
C LEU A 917 -2.45 -15.02 34.14
N THR A 918 -3.32 -15.86 33.58
CA THR A 918 -3.44 -17.28 33.94
C THR A 918 -2.20 -18.08 33.53
N PRO A 919 -1.98 -19.29 34.08
CA PRO A 919 -0.86 -20.15 33.66
C PRO A 919 -0.87 -20.51 32.17
N GLU A 920 -2.05 -20.74 31.58
CA GLU A 920 -2.20 -21.04 30.15
C GLU A 920 -1.76 -19.85 29.28
N GLU A 921 -2.20 -18.64 29.64
CA GLU A 921 -1.82 -17.39 28.95
C GLU A 921 -0.34 -17.08 29.13
N SER A 922 0.22 -17.32 30.32
CA SER A 922 1.66 -17.16 30.59
C SER A 922 2.50 -18.06 29.67
N SER A 923 2.05 -19.31 29.45
CA SER A 923 2.71 -20.27 28.54
C SER A 923 2.65 -19.86 27.07
N ALA A 924 1.62 -19.10 26.66
CA ALA A 924 1.50 -18.60 25.30
C ALA A 924 2.56 -17.54 24.97
N LEU A 925 3.08 -16.80 25.96
CA LEU A 925 4.14 -15.80 25.78
C LEU A 925 5.54 -16.40 25.58
N ARG A 926 5.66 -17.73 25.47
CA ARG A 926 6.94 -18.42 25.28
C ARG A 926 6.91 -19.31 24.05
N LEU A 927 8.11 -19.57 23.53
CA LEU A 927 8.31 -20.76 22.71
C LEU A 927 8.06 -21.98 23.59
N LYS A 928 7.14 -22.85 23.15
CA LYS A 928 7.07 -24.20 23.71
C LYS A 928 8.41 -24.86 23.42
N ALA A 929 9.01 -25.53 24.40
CA ALA A 929 10.13 -26.43 24.13
C ALA A 929 9.67 -27.34 23.00
N SER A 930 10.29 -27.20 21.83
CA SER A 930 9.97 -28.07 20.70
C SER A 930 10.27 -29.49 21.20
N PRO A 931 9.36 -30.47 21.08
CA PRO A 931 9.74 -31.87 21.19
C PRO A 931 10.53 -32.20 19.93
N LEU A 932 11.73 -31.65 19.80
CA LEU A 932 12.77 -32.29 19.04
C LEU A 932 13.39 -33.26 20.03
N PRO A 933 13.17 -34.58 19.88
CA PRO A 933 13.90 -35.53 20.68
C PRO A 933 15.39 -35.26 20.43
N GLN A 934 16.13 -34.98 21.51
CA GLN A 934 17.60 -35.06 21.51
C GLN A 934 18.10 -36.49 21.18
N GLU A 935 17.19 -37.44 20.91
CA GLU A 935 17.49 -38.83 20.53
C GLU A 935 17.60 -39.12 19.02
N LEU A 936 17.36 -38.16 18.12
CA LEU A 936 17.56 -38.42 16.68
C LEU A 936 19.03 -38.33 16.22
N ALA A 937 19.94 -37.96 17.11
CA ALA A 937 21.37 -38.08 16.88
C ALA A 937 21.82 -39.53 17.16
N LYS A 938 21.64 -40.44 16.18
CA LYS A 938 22.49 -41.63 15.92
C LYS A 938 21.77 -42.61 14.99
N LEU A 939 22.03 -42.51 13.68
CA LEU A 939 22.23 -43.72 12.89
C LEU A 939 23.75 -43.95 12.81
N PRO A 940 24.24 -45.18 13.00
CA PRO A 940 25.65 -45.47 12.79
C PRO A 940 25.95 -45.34 11.29
N PHE A 941 26.84 -44.43 10.92
CA PHE A 941 27.51 -44.45 9.63
C PHE A 941 28.26 -45.79 9.52
N PRO A 942 27.94 -46.68 8.58
CA PRO A 942 28.69 -47.92 8.41
C PRO A 942 30.10 -47.56 7.96
N GLU A 943 31.10 -47.93 8.74
CA GLU A 943 32.53 -47.69 8.46
C GLU A 943 33.02 -48.35 7.14
N ASN A 944 32.15 -49.13 6.48
CA ASN A 944 32.47 -50.00 5.35
C ASN A 944 31.92 -49.51 3.99
N TRP A 945 31.61 -48.21 3.84
CA TRP A 945 31.19 -47.66 2.54
C TRP A 945 32.37 -47.66 1.56
N GLN A 946 32.41 -48.63 0.64
CA GLN A 946 33.39 -48.65 -0.45
C GLN A 946 33.03 -47.61 -1.51
N ALA A 947 33.86 -46.57 -1.62
CA ALA A 947 33.76 -45.58 -2.70
C ALA A 947 34.16 -46.24 -4.04
N ASN A 948 33.22 -46.40 -4.96
CA ASN A 948 33.50 -46.89 -6.32
C ASN A 948 33.13 -45.78 -7.32
N PRO A 949 34.10 -45.04 -7.88
CA PRO A 949 33.85 -44.07 -8.94
C PRO A 949 33.63 -44.82 -10.27
N SER A 950 32.42 -45.31 -10.51
CA SER A 950 32.06 -45.98 -11.77
C SER A 950 31.01 -45.16 -12.53
N PHE A 951 31.48 -44.13 -13.25
CA PHE A 951 30.98 -43.59 -14.54
C PHE A 951 31.64 -42.21 -14.78
N VAL A 952 32.79 -42.20 -15.44
CA VAL A 952 33.31 -40.98 -16.09
C VAL A 952 33.29 -41.27 -17.58
N GLU A 953 32.28 -40.76 -18.28
CA GLU A 953 32.24 -40.83 -19.73
C GLU A 953 33.23 -39.81 -20.31
N LYS A 954 34.01 -40.28 -21.30
CA LYS A 954 35.08 -39.54 -21.96
C LYS A 954 34.52 -38.33 -22.71
N SER A 955 34.73 -37.12 -22.19
CA SER A 955 35.27 -35.95 -22.92
C SER A 955 35.18 -34.69 -22.05
N LEU A 956 36.19 -33.83 -22.19
CA LEU A 956 36.43 -32.56 -21.51
C LEU A 956 37.22 -32.65 -20.18
N VAL A 957 38.54 -32.57 -20.38
CA VAL A 957 39.61 -32.16 -19.46
C VAL A 957 39.61 -32.81 -18.09
N ALA A 958 40.38 -33.90 -17.99
CA ALA A 958 40.91 -34.38 -16.72
C ALA A 958 41.80 -33.28 -16.10
N LYS A 959 41.26 -32.49 -15.16
CA LYS A 959 42.04 -31.74 -14.16
C LYS A 959 41.13 -31.40 -12.95
N LYS A 960 41.20 -32.30 -11.95
CA LYS A 960 40.82 -32.13 -10.52
C LYS A 960 39.34 -32.26 -10.13
N TYR A 961 38.90 -33.52 -10.03
CA TYR A 961 37.80 -33.91 -9.14
C TYR A 961 38.39 -34.40 -7.81
N GLN A 962 37.79 -34.04 -6.68
CA GLN A 962 38.23 -34.54 -5.37
C GLN A 962 37.01 -34.95 -4.53
N VAL A 963 37.07 -36.16 -3.98
CA VAL A 963 36.16 -36.60 -2.91
C VAL A 963 37.00 -36.82 -1.67
N VAL A 964 36.79 -36.00 -0.65
CA VAL A 964 37.49 -36.11 0.63
C VAL A 964 36.50 -36.48 1.71
N LYS A 965 36.80 -37.52 2.46
CA LYS A 965 36.18 -37.76 3.75
C LYS A 965 36.98 -36.97 4.78
N ASP A 966 36.35 -35.98 5.41
CA ASP A 966 36.97 -35.25 6.50
C ASP A 966 36.82 -36.07 7.78
N ASP A 967 37.89 -36.73 8.20
CA ASP A 967 37.90 -37.62 9.36
C ASP A 967 37.58 -36.91 10.69
N SER A 968 37.76 -35.58 10.76
CA SER A 968 37.45 -34.78 11.95
C SER A 968 35.96 -34.46 12.10
N SER A 969 35.27 -34.23 10.98
CA SER A 969 33.85 -33.84 10.95
C SER A 969 32.90 -34.93 10.45
N LYS A 970 33.43 -36.07 9.99
CA LYS A 970 32.72 -37.17 9.32
C LYS A 970 31.96 -36.75 8.06
N ASN A 971 32.22 -35.56 7.52
CA ASN A 971 31.58 -35.05 6.32
C ASN A 971 32.22 -35.62 5.05
N TRP A 972 31.44 -35.71 3.97
CA TRP A 972 31.93 -36.03 2.63
C TRP A 972 31.92 -34.77 1.77
N ILE A 973 33.08 -34.39 1.25
CA ILE A 973 33.25 -33.18 0.43
C ILE A 973 33.46 -33.61 -1.02
N PHE A 974 32.59 -33.15 -1.91
CA PHE A 974 32.59 -33.41 -3.34
C PHE A 974 32.95 -32.14 -4.10
N THR A 975 34.10 -32.12 -4.76
CA THR A 975 34.62 -30.94 -5.46
C THR A 975 34.77 -31.19 -6.94
N VAL A 976 34.25 -30.26 -7.75
CA VAL A 976 34.52 -30.12 -9.18
C VAL A 976 35.20 -28.79 -9.40
N ASP A 977 36.49 -28.79 -9.71
CA ASP A 977 37.22 -27.58 -10.08
C ASP A 977 37.26 -27.44 -11.60
N ASN A 978 36.49 -26.49 -12.13
CA ASN A 978 36.40 -26.21 -13.55
C ASN A 978 36.81 -24.77 -13.86
N THR A 979 37.71 -24.21 -13.05
CA THR A 979 38.20 -22.84 -13.18
C THR A 979 39.02 -22.60 -14.45
N GLU A 980 39.66 -23.62 -14.98
CA GLU A 980 40.42 -23.58 -16.25
C GLU A 980 39.63 -24.10 -17.47
N GLY A 981 38.37 -24.54 -17.29
CA GLY A 981 37.56 -25.14 -18.35
C GLY A 981 36.69 -24.13 -19.10
N ASP A 982 36.57 -24.31 -20.42
CA ASP A 982 35.77 -23.48 -21.35
C ASP A 982 34.33 -24.00 -21.56
N THR A 983 34.03 -25.20 -21.07
CA THR A 983 32.69 -25.80 -21.02
C THR A 983 32.34 -26.26 -19.61
N ALA A 984 31.05 -26.53 -19.31
CA ALA A 984 30.66 -27.07 -18.01
C ALA A 984 31.26 -28.46 -17.75
N ALA A 985 31.66 -28.73 -16.51
CA ALA A 985 32.18 -30.02 -16.06
C ALA A 985 31.29 -30.62 -14.98
N ALA A 986 31.16 -31.94 -14.95
CA ALA A 986 30.33 -32.64 -13.97
C ALA A 986 31.01 -33.89 -13.43
N MET A 987 30.72 -34.20 -12.17
CA MET A 987 31.07 -35.45 -11.51
C MET A 987 29.79 -36.14 -11.04
N ILE A 988 29.73 -37.45 -11.24
CA ILE A 988 28.78 -38.33 -10.55
C ILE A 988 29.59 -39.26 -9.65
N TRP A 989 29.30 -39.24 -8.37
CA TRP A 989 29.88 -40.15 -7.39
C TRP A 989 28.80 -41.09 -6.86
N THR A 990 29.17 -42.35 -6.60
CA THR A 990 28.25 -43.35 -6.07
C THR A 990 28.86 -44.13 -4.93
N THR A 991 28.02 -44.47 -3.95
CA THR A 991 28.38 -45.42 -2.90
C THR A 991 27.28 -46.45 -2.71
N ASP A 992 27.70 -47.70 -2.62
CA ASP A 992 26.85 -48.81 -2.21
C ASP A 992 26.81 -48.90 -0.69
N TYR A 993 25.66 -49.31 -0.16
CA TYR A 993 25.48 -49.61 1.25
C TYR A 993 24.55 -50.82 1.42
N PRO A 994 24.59 -51.55 2.56
CA PRO A 994 23.70 -52.68 2.79
C PRO A 994 22.23 -52.26 2.61
N ALA A 995 21.48 -53.02 1.81
CA ALA A 995 20.10 -52.65 1.49
C ALA A 995 19.26 -52.55 2.78
N PHE A 996 18.74 -51.36 3.08
CA PHE A 996 17.85 -51.17 4.22
C PHE A 996 16.41 -51.01 3.77
N LYS A 997 15.48 -51.59 4.53
CA LYS A 997 14.05 -51.59 4.22
C LYS A 997 13.43 -50.22 4.47
N VAL A 998 12.60 -49.79 3.54
CA VAL A 998 11.77 -48.58 3.63
C VAL A 998 10.32 -48.93 3.34
N THR A 999 9.42 -48.11 3.85
CA THR A 999 7.96 -48.20 3.71
C THR A 999 7.43 -46.90 3.12
N GLN A 1000 6.15 -46.88 2.74
CA GLN A 1000 5.49 -45.69 2.22
C GLN A 1000 5.43 -44.51 3.19
N ASN A 1001 5.54 -44.79 4.50
CA ASN A 1001 5.60 -43.76 5.54
C ASN A 1001 7.03 -43.28 5.80
N ASP A 1002 8.05 -43.89 5.19
CA ASP A 1002 9.42 -43.44 5.36
C ASP A 1002 9.75 -42.29 4.39
N SER A 1003 10.56 -41.36 4.83
CA SER A 1003 11.23 -40.36 3.99
C SER A 1003 12.74 -40.38 4.22
N ILE A 1004 13.48 -39.93 3.21
CA ILE A 1004 14.92 -39.70 3.33
C ILE A 1004 15.15 -38.19 3.40
N VAL A 1005 15.88 -37.76 4.43
CA VAL A 1005 16.30 -36.39 4.67
C VAL A 1005 17.81 -36.30 4.44
N ILE A 1006 18.25 -35.32 3.67
CA ILE A 1006 19.67 -35.09 3.36
C ILE A 1006 20.06 -33.69 3.83
N HIS A 1007 21.07 -33.62 4.69
CA HIS A 1007 21.70 -32.38 5.12
C HIS A 1007 22.98 -32.16 4.34
N TYR A 1008 23.07 -31.04 3.62
CA TYR A 1008 24.25 -30.72 2.83
C TYR A 1008 24.53 -29.21 2.79
N ARG A 1009 25.77 -28.86 2.47
CA ARG A 1009 26.18 -27.50 2.10
C ARG A 1009 26.65 -27.50 0.68
N TYR A 1010 26.55 -26.34 0.03
CA TYR A 1010 27.18 -26.12 -1.26
C TYR A 1010 27.90 -24.77 -1.26
N GLN A 1011 29.00 -24.69 -2.00
CA GLN A 1011 29.71 -23.45 -2.27
C GLN A 1011 29.79 -23.21 -3.78
N ASN A 1012 29.63 -21.93 -4.16
CA ASN A 1012 29.63 -21.40 -5.53
C ASN A 1012 28.47 -21.87 -6.42
N THR A 1013 28.39 -21.30 -7.62
CA THR A 1013 27.30 -21.51 -8.59
C THR A 1013 27.39 -22.91 -9.21
N VAL A 1014 26.56 -23.82 -8.72
CA VAL A 1014 26.27 -25.11 -9.36
C VAL A 1014 25.34 -24.85 -10.55
N ASP A 1015 25.66 -25.38 -11.75
CA ASP A 1015 24.75 -25.31 -12.90
C ASP A 1015 23.48 -26.14 -12.60
N PRO A 1016 22.28 -25.79 -13.08
CA PRO A 1016 21.07 -26.43 -12.62
C PRO A 1016 20.92 -27.83 -13.23
N VAL A 1017 21.44 -28.81 -12.51
CA VAL A 1017 21.19 -30.22 -12.78
C VAL A 1017 19.79 -30.61 -12.31
N ARG A 1018 19.20 -31.61 -12.98
CA ARG A 1018 17.85 -32.12 -12.71
C ARG A 1018 17.70 -32.70 -11.29
N ASP A 1019 18.80 -33.23 -10.73
CA ASP A 1019 18.92 -33.93 -9.45
C ASP A 1019 20.37 -33.86 -8.92
N ILE A 1020 20.56 -33.47 -7.65
CA ILE A 1020 21.87 -33.51 -6.95
C ILE A 1020 22.05 -34.85 -6.24
N PHE A 1021 21.01 -35.32 -5.54
CA PHE A 1021 21.01 -36.58 -4.83
C PHE A 1021 19.96 -37.53 -5.41
N THR A 1022 20.36 -38.76 -5.66
CA THR A 1022 19.46 -39.82 -6.14
C THR A 1022 19.77 -41.12 -5.40
N PHE A 1023 18.75 -41.83 -4.96
CA PHE A 1023 18.92 -43.19 -4.43
C PHE A 1023 18.43 -44.23 -5.43
N SER A 1024 19.13 -45.36 -5.55
CA SER A 1024 18.55 -46.54 -6.20
C SER A 1024 18.12 -47.58 -5.18
N GLY A 1025 17.03 -48.26 -5.51
CA GLY A 1025 16.38 -49.22 -4.64
C GLY A 1025 15.44 -50.15 -5.39
N LYS A 1026 14.61 -50.87 -4.63
CA LYS A 1026 13.53 -51.69 -5.18
C LYS A 1026 12.20 -50.98 -4.97
N LYS A 1027 11.42 -50.87 -6.04
CA LYS A 1027 10.01 -50.46 -6.04
C LYS A 1027 9.23 -51.60 -6.70
N ASP A 1028 8.30 -52.21 -5.97
CA ASP A 1028 7.52 -53.38 -6.44
C ASP A 1028 8.41 -54.51 -7.02
N GLY A 1029 9.53 -54.81 -6.36
CA GLY A 1029 10.49 -55.84 -6.78
C GLY A 1029 11.42 -55.46 -7.95
N LYS A 1030 11.14 -54.36 -8.65
CA LYS A 1030 11.94 -53.84 -9.77
C LYS A 1030 12.90 -52.74 -9.31
N SER A 1031 14.03 -52.61 -10.01
CA SER A 1031 15.00 -51.54 -9.73
C SER A 1031 14.40 -50.18 -10.10
N ALA A 1032 14.46 -49.21 -9.18
CA ALA A 1032 13.91 -47.87 -9.36
C ALA A 1032 14.80 -46.82 -8.69
N TYR A 1033 14.54 -45.54 -8.99
CA TYR A 1033 15.31 -44.40 -8.50
C TYR A 1033 14.42 -43.38 -7.78
N LEU A 1034 14.83 -42.98 -6.57
CA LEU A 1034 14.22 -41.92 -5.79
C LEU A 1034 15.01 -40.63 -6.02
N PHE A 1035 14.44 -39.72 -6.79
CA PHE A 1035 15.05 -38.45 -7.18
C PHE A 1035 14.67 -37.32 -6.22
N PHE A 1036 15.60 -36.43 -5.89
CA PHE A 1036 15.30 -35.20 -5.16
C PHE A 1036 15.13 -34.03 -6.15
N PRO A 1037 13.89 -33.56 -6.40
CA PRO A 1037 13.63 -32.59 -7.46
C PRO A 1037 14.20 -31.21 -7.13
N ARG A 1038 14.64 -30.50 -8.19
CA ARG A 1038 15.25 -29.15 -8.15
C ARG A 1038 14.50 -28.14 -7.28
N GLU A 1039 13.17 -28.16 -7.27
CA GLU A 1039 12.34 -27.20 -6.50
C GLU A 1039 12.53 -27.32 -4.98
N LYS A 1040 13.02 -28.47 -4.48
CA LYS A 1040 13.33 -28.66 -3.06
C LYS A 1040 14.77 -28.24 -2.71
N LEU A 1041 15.63 -27.98 -3.68
CA LEU A 1041 17.09 -27.85 -3.48
C LEU A 1041 17.60 -26.40 -3.29
N TRP A 1042 16.72 -25.39 -3.13
CA TRP A 1042 17.15 -23.99 -3.02
C TRP A 1042 16.58 -23.31 -1.77
N THR A 1043 17.35 -23.33 -0.69
CA THR A 1043 17.30 -22.34 0.39
C THR A 1043 18.67 -21.69 0.49
N ASP A 1044 18.68 -20.38 0.74
CA ASP A 1044 19.82 -19.45 0.67
C ASP A 1044 21.19 -20.07 0.95
N GLY A 1045 22.09 -19.94 -0.03
CA GLY A 1045 23.38 -20.60 -0.08
C GLY A 1045 24.19 -20.50 1.22
N LYS A 1046 24.27 -21.65 1.92
CA LYS A 1046 25.43 -22.20 2.67
C LYS A 1046 25.06 -23.40 3.56
N LYS A 1047 23.78 -23.73 3.79
CA LYS A 1047 23.26 -25.01 4.33
C LYS A 1047 21.87 -25.28 3.77
N ALA A 1048 21.60 -26.52 3.34
CA ALA A 1048 20.33 -26.93 2.78
C ALA A 1048 19.91 -28.31 3.31
N VAL A 1049 18.61 -28.49 3.52
CA VAL A 1049 18.00 -29.75 3.94
C VAL A 1049 16.96 -30.13 2.91
N VAL A 1050 17.05 -31.34 2.35
CA VAL A 1050 16.05 -31.84 1.41
C VAL A 1050 15.45 -33.15 1.86
N GLU A 1051 14.12 -33.26 1.76
CA GLU A 1051 13.36 -34.43 2.17
C GLU A 1051 12.53 -34.96 0.99
N ASN A 1052 12.55 -36.28 0.78
CA ASN A 1052 11.64 -36.93 -0.14
C ASN A 1052 11.06 -38.24 0.41
N SER A 1053 9.77 -38.45 0.19
CA SER A 1053 9.08 -39.68 0.62
C SER A 1053 9.59 -40.87 -0.19
N CYS A 1054 9.78 -41.99 0.49
CA CYS A 1054 10.16 -43.25 -0.12
C CYS A 1054 9.03 -43.85 -0.96
N GLY A 1055 7.78 -43.38 -0.86
CA GLY A 1055 6.67 -43.87 -1.68
C GLY A 1055 6.55 -45.40 -1.69
N GLN A 1056 6.45 -46.03 -2.86
CA GLN A 1056 6.32 -47.50 -2.96
C GLN A 1056 7.68 -48.25 -2.96
N PHE A 1057 8.77 -47.60 -2.54
CA PHE A 1057 10.05 -48.31 -2.41
C PHE A 1057 9.99 -49.29 -1.23
N SER A 1058 10.58 -50.47 -1.41
CA SER A 1058 10.70 -51.51 -0.38
C SER A 1058 12.11 -51.61 0.20
N SER A 1059 13.12 -51.12 -0.52
CA SER A 1059 14.50 -50.99 -0.02
C SER A 1059 15.28 -49.97 -0.83
N LEU A 1060 16.29 -49.35 -0.20
CA LEU A 1060 17.30 -48.52 -0.86
C LEU A 1060 18.67 -49.15 -0.65
N ARG A 1061 19.59 -49.00 -1.60
CA ARG A 1061 20.91 -49.68 -1.57
C ARG A 1061 22.10 -48.86 -2.06
N ARG A 1062 21.87 -47.76 -2.77
CA ARG A 1062 22.94 -46.95 -3.37
C ARG A 1062 22.55 -45.49 -3.42
N LEU A 1063 23.50 -44.62 -3.09
CA LEU A 1063 23.39 -43.17 -3.22
C LEU A 1063 24.23 -42.70 -4.42
N TYR A 1064 23.66 -41.81 -5.22
CA TYR A 1064 24.31 -41.07 -6.29
C TYR A 1064 24.35 -39.59 -5.89
N VAL A 1065 25.54 -38.98 -5.99
CA VAL A 1065 25.77 -37.55 -5.77
C VAL A 1065 26.29 -36.96 -7.08
N ARG A 1066 25.57 -35.99 -7.64
CA ARG A 1066 25.98 -35.28 -8.85
C ARG A 1066 26.36 -33.84 -8.53
N VAL A 1067 27.53 -33.43 -8.98
CA VAL A 1067 28.05 -32.05 -8.84
C VAL A 1067 28.41 -31.54 -10.23
N THR A 1068 27.96 -30.33 -10.57
CA THR A 1068 28.25 -29.70 -11.86
C THR A 1068 28.79 -28.29 -11.66
N ALA A 1069 29.96 -27.99 -12.22
CA ALA A 1069 30.55 -26.65 -12.25
C ALA A 1069 30.41 -26.06 -13.66
N LYS A 1070 30.10 -24.76 -13.75
CA LYS A 1070 30.11 -24.02 -15.01
C LYS A 1070 31.54 -23.81 -15.50
N ALA A 1071 31.70 -23.46 -16.78
CA ALA A 1071 32.99 -22.98 -17.30
C ALA A 1071 33.51 -21.83 -16.42
N GLY A 1072 34.78 -21.89 -16.02
CA GLY A 1072 35.43 -20.89 -15.18
C GLY A 1072 35.03 -20.88 -13.70
N THR A 1073 34.32 -21.91 -13.18
CA THR A 1073 33.93 -21.98 -11.76
C THR A 1073 34.39 -23.25 -11.04
N LYS A 1074 34.43 -23.20 -9.71
CA LYS A 1074 34.62 -24.36 -8.84
C LYS A 1074 33.32 -24.62 -8.09
N ALA A 1075 32.80 -25.84 -8.11
CA ALA A 1075 31.63 -26.25 -7.32
C ALA A 1075 32.03 -27.22 -6.21
N GLU A 1076 31.50 -27.00 -5.01
CA GLU A 1076 31.74 -27.87 -3.86
C GLU A 1076 30.41 -28.23 -3.19
N ILE A 1077 30.22 -29.50 -2.86
CA ILE A 1077 29.10 -30.01 -2.06
C ILE A 1077 29.66 -30.73 -0.84
N VAL A 1078 29.23 -30.34 0.35
CA VAL A 1078 29.55 -31.01 1.62
C VAL A 1078 28.31 -31.76 2.08
N LEU A 1079 28.33 -33.09 2.03
CA LEU A 1079 27.28 -33.93 2.59
C LEU A 1079 27.54 -34.12 4.09
N GLU A 1080 26.61 -33.61 4.91
CA GLU A 1080 26.72 -33.62 6.38
C GLU A 1080 26.05 -34.85 6.99
N SER A 1081 24.80 -35.15 6.61
CA SER A 1081 24.09 -36.34 7.07
C SER A 1081 23.04 -36.82 6.07
N VAL A 1082 22.72 -38.11 6.17
CA VAL A 1082 21.57 -38.75 5.50
C VAL A 1082 20.77 -39.47 6.56
N GLU A 1083 19.50 -39.14 6.67
CA GLU A 1083 18.62 -39.63 7.73
C GLU A 1083 17.39 -40.30 7.13
N LYS A 1084 16.98 -41.42 7.72
CA LYS A 1084 15.67 -42.03 7.45
C LYS A 1084 14.70 -41.52 8.51
N ARG A 1085 13.62 -40.87 8.09
CA ARG A 1085 12.54 -40.41 8.98
C ARG A 1085 11.30 -41.27 8.72
N HIS A 1086 10.74 -41.84 9.78
CA HIS A 1086 9.42 -42.44 9.72
C HIS A 1086 8.39 -41.33 9.99
N GLN A 1087 7.43 -41.14 9.10
CA GLN A 1087 6.34 -40.16 9.24
C GLN A 1087 5.30 -40.62 10.27
#